data_AF-A0A395YRJ2-F1
#
_entry.id   AF-A0A395YRJ2-F1
#
_cell.length_a   1.000
_cell.length_b   1.000
_cell.length_c   1.000
_cell.angle_alpha   90.00
_cell.angle_beta   90.00
_cell.angle_gamma   90.00
#
_symmetry.space_group_name_H-M   'P 1'
#
loop_
_entity.id
_entity.type
_entity.pdbx_description
1 polymer ?
#
loop_
_entity_poly.entity_id
_entity_poly.type
_entity_poly.pdbx_seq_one_letter_code
_entity_poly.pdbx_strand_id
1 'polypeptide(L)'
;MKKKGIIWILAAAVLLGGCQKENRDNGTETGLTAAKSEDSEAEREKEDAAKEAKDDGDEEAVRGGEWEEEPFILGDLKIKGAGAFGKDVPQMSKSDYPVVDGSTATLPLSQGLYRLVTGATQEEAERDIRHYKTTNAYYSLLWDRADLVIAYEPSEEFYKTMEESDEKLVIQPIGKDALVFLTNEGNPVQSLTEQQIVDIYSGKIDNWSEVGGADREIAAFQRPSDSGSQNLMEKLVMKGTAMAEAPTTRVAGEMGELMDAVASYNNDENALGYSVYFYARNMYEVPGLRFMAVNQVEPDNRTIKSGKYPYVNEFYAAVREDSPKDSAEYRLFQWLTEDAGQAYIESLGYVAVNDVETEEEGGLLESEVFDGMMELEDEERIAVDGMYALGTPGTLLIHRDKEHMKLIRDYTMDDNRTDPVALMRIDQPVIVKKETADSYAYGVRDLPGNRWILPPEYNYITRIGNGLGRADSRDTREYFDEDWNPILKLDYSQNISISETDHYIWRTNKEQNKSEIYDLEGKLVRTVDFTPYGTYDYMVAGPICSVSMNGAGTVLYQEDGSIFLDMNMIPQEIIAQMSVEPGKSPYIESRNKMGRIVNLRCGNQQFAYDSQEKRLLNAPGEDVWFWDGIFSITRGTQVSLYDENGIPLKTNSGASFNGYLENGCFYSLQNNTITVGDGIGGQEYVYRGTFDDSTNVRKYGRLIMIETGPENQRELYIYDMDQLIAGGKDITCEYYESSISIVDKKTDEIIYYDYAGMPIDDDGEQILAEDERFRAVSRGNYFCLSDSQGRTVVKLLTGYMAND
;
A
#
# COMPACT_ATOMS: atom_id res chain seq x y z
N MET A 1 -19.66 -60.33 37.57
CA MET A 1 -21.05 -60.89 37.51
C MET A 1 -21.42 -61.06 36.04
N LYS A 2 -21.93 -62.22 35.59
CA LYS A 2 -23.36 -62.50 35.25
C LYS A 2 -24.04 -61.41 34.37
N LYS A 3 -24.79 -61.72 33.30
CA LYS A 3 -24.93 -62.96 32.48
C LYS A 3 -25.88 -62.70 31.27
N LYS A 4 -25.58 -63.30 30.10
CA LYS A 4 -26.49 -63.80 29.04
C LYS A 4 -27.84 -63.11 28.69
N GLY A 5 -28.03 -62.86 27.39
CA GLY A 5 -29.30 -63.11 26.65
C GLY A 5 -30.12 -61.87 26.28
N ILE A 6 -31.10 -61.93 25.35
CA ILE A 6 -31.64 -63.00 24.47
C ILE A 6 -32.45 -62.27 23.34
N ILE A 7 -32.40 -62.61 22.04
CA ILE A 7 -33.39 -63.53 21.39
C ILE A 7 -34.50 -62.83 20.54
N TRP A 8 -34.46 -62.91 19.20
CA TRP A 8 -35.57 -62.75 18.21
C TRP A 8 -35.99 -61.29 17.88
N ILE A 9 -36.64 -60.92 16.75
CA ILE A 9 -37.29 -61.58 15.57
C ILE A 9 -37.39 -60.49 14.45
N LEU A 10 -37.29 -60.62 13.11
CA LEU A 10 -36.93 -61.62 12.05
C LEU A 10 -35.83 -60.97 11.14
N ALA A 11 -35.46 -61.28 9.88
CA ALA A 11 -35.92 -62.08 8.69
C ALA A 11 -37.11 -61.53 7.87
N ALA A 12 -37.23 -61.69 6.52
CA ALA A 12 -36.36 -62.33 5.51
C ALA A 12 -36.48 -61.69 4.10
N ALA A 13 -35.50 -62.01 3.25
CA ALA A 13 -35.49 -61.94 1.77
C ALA A 13 -36.63 -62.72 1.06
N VAL A 14 -36.82 -62.58 -0.28
CA VAL A 14 -37.25 -63.66 -1.23
C VAL A 14 -37.48 -63.19 -2.71
N LEU A 15 -36.76 -63.85 -3.65
CA LEU A 15 -37.07 -64.22 -5.08
C LEU A 15 -37.38 -63.22 -6.24
N LEU A 16 -36.64 -63.43 -7.34
CA LEU A 16 -37.02 -63.67 -8.76
C LEU A 16 -38.11 -62.86 -9.51
N GLY A 17 -37.79 -62.48 -10.76
CA GLY A 17 -38.61 -62.90 -11.93
C GLY A 17 -38.81 -61.90 -13.09
N GLY A 18 -38.76 -62.39 -14.34
CA GLY A 18 -39.10 -61.63 -15.58
C GLY A 18 -37.97 -60.74 -16.11
N CYS A 19 -37.29 -60.96 -17.25
CA CYS A 19 -37.49 -61.73 -18.48
C CYS A 19 -38.35 -61.05 -19.58
N GLN A 20 -37.77 -60.95 -20.79
CA GLN A 20 -38.34 -60.43 -22.07
C GLN A 20 -38.53 -58.89 -22.17
N LYS A 21 -38.40 -58.24 -23.35
CA LYS A 21 -38.27 -58.73 -24.76
C LYS A 21 -37.65 -57.67 -25.71
N GLU A 22 -37.01 -58.13 -26.81
CA GLU A 22 -37.08 -57.69 -28.25
C GLU A 22 -37.24 -56.18 -28.64
N ASN A 23 -36.75 -55.64 -29.79
CA ASN A 23 -36.01 -56.19 -30.95
C ASN A 23 -35.47 -55.06 -31.91
N ARG A 24 -34.34 -55.33 -32.59
CA ARG A 24 -34.03 -55.12 -34.04
C ARG A 24 -34.02 -53.74 -34.77
N ASP A 25 -32.84 -53.51 -35.37
CA ASP A 25 -32.51 -53.32 -36.81
C ASP A 25 -32.81 -52.04 -37.62
N ASN A 26 -31.83 -51.72 -38.50
CA ASN A 26 -31.82 -50.83 -39.68
C ASN A 26 -31.91 -49.30 -39.44
N GLY A 27 -31.04 -48.42 -39.96
CA GLY A 27 -29.86 -48.56 -40.85
C GLY A 27 -30.04 -47.90 -42.23
N THR A 28 -29.06 -47.12 -42.69
CA THR A 28 -28.84 -46.74 -44.12
C THR A 28 -27.46 -46.07 -44.33
N GLU A 29 -26.91 -46.17 -45.54
CA GLU A 29 -25.62 -45.57 -45.96
C GLU A 29 -25.81 -44.29 -46.81
N THR A 30 -24.84 -43.36 -46.77
CA THR A 30 -24.32 -42.47 -47.86
C THR A 30 -23.47 -41.33 -47.23
N GLY A 31 -22.40 -40.80 -47.83
CA GLY A 31 -21.62 -41.23 -49.00
C GLY A 31 -20.59 -40.18 -49.48
N LEU A 32 -19.33 -40.59 -49.67
CA LEU A 32 -18.21 -39.94 -50.41
C LEU A 32 -17.52 -38.63 -49.91
N THR A 33 -16.23 -38.75 -49.57
CA THR A 33 -15.07 -37.88 -49.96
C THR A 33 -14.99 -36.41 -49.46
N ALA A 34 -13.82 -35.76 -49.24
CA ALA A 34 -12.42 -36.09 -49.58
C ALA A 34 -11.36 -35.44 -48.64
N ALA A 35 -10.22 -36.14 -48.47
CA ALA A 35 -8.82 -35.66 -48.38
C ALA A 35 -8.36 -34.48 -47.48
N LYS A 36 -7.42 -34.80 -46.56
CA LYS A 36 -6.39 -33.94 -45.90
C LYS A 36 -6.89 -32.95 -44.82
N SER A 37 -6.10 -32.59 -43.80
CA SER A 37 -4.71 -32.98 -43.38
C SER A 37 -4.62 -33.22 -41.86
N GLU A 38 -3.47 -33.68 -41.36
CA GLU A 38 -3.20 -33.78 -39.91
C GLU A 38 -3.16 -32.41 -39.21
N ASP A 39 -3.71 -32.34 -37.98
CA ASP A 39 -3.25 -31.57 -36.80
C ASP A 39 -4.38 -31.46 -35.74
N SER A 40 -4.41 -32.35 -34.73
CA SER A 40 -5.07 -32.16 -33.41
C SER A 40 -5.13 -33.45 -32.56
N GLU A 41 -4.02 -33.88 -31.96
CA GLU A 41 -3.99 -35.05 -31.03
C GLU A 41 -3.50 -34.68 -29.61
N ALA A 42 -3.60 -33.40 -29.24
CA ALA A 42 -3.12 -32.85 -27.95
C ALA A 42 -4.23 -32.33 -27.01
N GLU A 43 -5.50 -32.30 -27.45
CA GLU A 43 -6.62 -31.69 -26.68
C GLU A 43 -7.55 -32.71 -26.00
N ARG A 44 -7.26 -34.02 -26.05
CA ARG A 44 -8.15 -35.07 -25.49
C ARG A 44 -7.69 -35.76 -24.21
N GLU A 45 -6.49 -35.47 -23.70
CA GLU A 45 -6.03 -36.00 -22.40
C GLU A 45 -6.36 -35.09 -21.21
N LYS A 46 -7.13 -34.00 -21.41
CA LYS A 46 -7.50 -33.04 -20.34
C LYS A 46 -8.95 -33.11 -19.84
N GLU A 47 -9.87 -33.82 -20.51
CA GLU A 47 -11.27 -33.91 -20.06
C GLU A 47 -11.60 -35.17 -19.23
N ASP A 48 -10.91 -36.29 -19.44
CA ASP A 48 -11.25 -37.56 -18.76
C ASP A 48 -10.67 -37.68 -17.33
N ALA A 49 -9.73 -36.80 -16.93
CA ALA A 49 -9.21 -36.76 -15.56
C ALA A 49 -10.18 -36.15 -14.52
N ALA A 50 -11.29 -35.54 -14.97
CA ALA A 50 -12.17 -34.71 -14.14
C ALA A 50 -13.44 -35.42 -13.62
N LYS A 51 -13.53 -36.76 -13.68
CA LYS A 51 -14.80 -37.50 -13.45
C LYS A 51 -14.79 -38.68 -12.47
N GLU A 52 -13.67 -39.06 -11.86
CA GLU A 52 -13.62 -40.14 -10.85
C GLU A 52 -13.04 -39.67 -9.50
N ALA A 53 -13.74 -38.75 -8.81
CA ALA A 53 -13.40 -38.33 -7.44
C ALA A 53 -14.55 -37.64 -6.66
N LYS A 54 -15.74 -38.26 -6.53
CA LYS A 54 -16.77 -37.87 -5.53
C LYS A 54 -17.56 -39.09 -5.02
N ASP A 55 -18.04 -38.96 -3.79
CA ASP A 55 -18.67 -39.95 -2.90
C ASP A 55 -17.73 -41.13 -2.53
N ASP A 56 -17.66 -41.62 -1.29
CA ASP A 56 -18.38 -41.27 -0.05
C ASP A 56 -17.51 -40.44 0.94
N GLY A 57 -18.11 -39.92 2.02
CA GLY A 57 -17.40 -39.26 3.13
C GLY A 57 -18.03 -39.56 4.49
N ASP A 58 -17.39 -39.11 5.58
CA ASP A 58 -17.95 -39.10 6.94
C ASP A 58 -17.23 -38.03 7.81
N GLU A 59 -17.84 -37.63 8.94
CA GLU A 59 -17.41 -36.50 9.78
C GLU A 59 -16.36 -36.89 10.86
N GLU A 60 -15.28 -36.10 11.05
CA GLU A 60 -14.81 -35.69 12.40
C GLU A 60 -13.71 -34.60 12.39
N ALA A 61 -13.88 -33.61 13.27
CA ALA A 61 -12.87 -32.75 13.92
C ALA A 61 -11.63 -32.26 13.12
N VAL A 62 -11.76 -31.11 12.42
CA VAL A 62 -10.61 -30.26 12.10
C VAL A 62 -10.11 -29.58 13.40
N ARG A 63 -9.00 -30.09 13.95
CA ARG A 63 -8.12 -29.31 14.82
C ARG A 63 -7.24 -28.41 13.95
N GLY A 64 -6.79 -27.28 14.50
CA GLY A 64 -5.96 -26.33 13.77
C GLY A 64 -4.69 -26.97 13.21
N GLY A 65 -4.30 -26.57 12.00
CA GLY A 65 -2.92 -26.69 11.57
C GLY A 65 -2.08 -25.68 12.34
N GLU A 66 -1.03 -26.16 12.99
CA GLU A 66 0.01 -25.31 13.55
C GLU A 66 0.84 -24.77 12.38
N TRP A 67 0.81 -23.45 12.18
CA TRP A 67 1.72 -22.75 11.26
C TRP A 67 2.99 -22.44 12.05
N GLU A 68 4.15 -22.90 11.59
CA GLU A 68 5.42 -22.70 12.32
C GLU A 68 5.85 -21.21 12.30
N GLU A 69 6.51 -20.77 13.37
CA GLU A 69 6.66 -19.35 13.73
C GLU A 69 7.95 -18.71 13.16
N GLU A 70 7.84 -17.57 12.47
CA GLU A 70 9.00 -16.76 12.06
C GLU A 70 9.41 -15.75 13.16
N PRO A 71 10.67 -15.79 13.67
CA PRO A 71 11.13 -14.87 14.70
C PRO A 71 11.40 -13.45 14.17
N PHE A 72 11.03 -12.44 14.96
CA PHE A 72 11.32 -11.02 14.68
C PHE A 72 12.83 -10.73 14.82
N ILE A 73 13.55 -10.64 13.71
CA ILE A 73 14.96 -10.25 13.69
C ILE A 73 15.09 -8.72 13.48
N LEU A 74 15.92 -8.06 14.30
CA LEU A 74 16.21 -6.64 14.16
C LEU A 74 17.26 -6.41 13.07
N GLY A 75 16.90 -5.68 12.03
CA GLY A 75 17.83 -5.09 11.06
C GLY A 75 17.83 -3.56 11.17
N ASP A 76 18.90 -2.98 11.74
CA ASP A 76 19.07 -1.52 11.82
C ASP A 76 19.26 -0.91 10.42
N LEU A 77 18.29 -0.13 9.92
CA LEU A 77 18.50 0.74 8.76
C LEU A 77 19.06 2.10 9.20
N LYS A 78 20.39 2.24 9.20
CA LYS A 78 21.06 3.55 9.21
C LYS A 78 21.26 4.05 7.78
N ILE A 79 20.23 4.67 7.20
CA ILE A 79 20.36 5.44 5.94
C ILE A 79 20.95 6.82 6.26
N LYS A 80 22.05 7.20 5.58
CA LYS A 80 22.50 8.60 5.53
C LYS A 80 21.70 9.31 4.43
N GLY A 81 21.11 10.47 4.75
CA GLY A 81 20.33 11.25 3.77
C GLY A 81 21.18 11.69 2.57
N ALA A 82 20.62 11.57 1.36
CA ALA A 82 21.33 11.78 0.09
C ALA A 82 21.53 13.26 -0.31
N GLY A 83 21.84 14.12 0.66
CA GLY A 83 22.47 15.43 0.43
C GLY A 83 24.00 15.36 0.27
N ALA A 84 24.57 14.15 0.20
CA ALA A 84 25.99 13.88 0.43
C ALA A 84 26.86 13.75 -0.84
N PHE A 85 26.29 13.76 -2.06
CA PHE A 85 27.01 13.35 -3.28
C PHE A 85 27.50 14.53 -4.17
N GLY A 86 27.53 15.75 -3.62
CA GLY A 86 28.16 16.92 -4.25
C GLY A 86 27.37 17.54 -5.42
N LYS A 87 28.03 18.45 -6.15
CA LYS A 87 27.49 19.10 -7.37
C LYS A 87 27.96 18.40 -8.66
N ASP A 88 28.63 17.27 -8.49
CA ASP A 88 29.61 16.75 -9.44
C ASP A 88 29.17 15.42 -10.07
N VAL A 89 27.97 14.94 -9.71
CA VAL A 89 27.29 13.80 -10.33
C VAL A 89 27.14 14.05 -11.83
N PRO A 90 27.67 13.18 -12.72
CA PRO A 90 27.52 13.35 -14.16
C PRO A 90 26.04 13.31 -14.58
N GLN A 91 25.57 14.39 -15.20
CA GLN A 91 24.25 14.46 -15.85
C GLN A 91 24.39 14.28 -17.36
N MET A 92 23.47 13.53 -17.98
CA MET A 92 23.41 13.25 -19.43
C MET A 92 21.99 12.83 -19.85
N SER A 93 21.67 12.82 -21.16
CA SER A 93 20.36 12.32 -21.60
C SER A 93 20.30 10.79 -21.62
N LYS A 94 19.08 10.24 -21.58
CA LYS A 94 18.83 8.79 -21.78
C LYS A 94 19.42 8.23 -23.07
N SER A 95 19.62 9.05 -24.09
CA SER A 95 20.26 8.69 -25.37
C SER A 95 21.78 8.85 -25.40
N ASP A 96 22.37 9.54 -24.42
CA ASP A 96 23.82 9.68 -24.26
C ASP A 96 24.38 8.73 -23.18
N TYR A 97 23.50 7.99 -22.48
CA TYR A 97 23.88 7.05 -21.44
C TYR A 97 24.58 5.80 -22.04
N PRO A 98 25.71 5.36 -21.48
CA PRO A 98 26.50 4.26 -22.03
C PRO A 98 25.81 2.90 -21.88
N VAL A 99 26.20 1.92 -22.69
CA VAL A 99 25.71 0.54 -22.52
C VAL A 99 26.38 -0.08 -21.28
N VAL A 100 25.61 -0.25 -20.19
CA VAL A 100 26.09 -0.83 -18.93
C VAL A 100 25.74 -2.31 -18.83
N ASP A 101 26.75 -3.16 -18.59
CA ASP A 101 26.63 -4.61 -18.33
C ASP A 101 27.28 -4.94 -16.97
N GLY A 102 27.08 -6.15 -16.42
CA GLY A 102 27.64 -6.48 -15.11
C GLY A 102 27.27 -7.81 -14.47
N SER A 103 27.46 -7.86 -13.15
CA SER A 103 27.08 -8.97 -12.28
C SER A 103 25.61 -8.87 -11.85
N THR A 104 24.93 -9.98 -11.60
CA THR A 104 23.52 -9.95 -11.15
C THR A 104 23.31 -9.11 -9.88
N ALA A 105 24.25 -9.19 -8.92
CA ALA A 105 24.15 -8.45 -7.66
C ALA A 105 24.44 -6.95 -7.76
N THR A 106 25.02 -6.47 -8.87
CA THR A 106 25.28 -5.03 -9.12
C THR A 106 24.19 -4.38 -9.98
N LEU A 107 23.17 -5.14 -10.40
CA LEU A 107 22.07 -4.60 -11.22
C LEU A 107 21.34 -3.42 -10.55
N PRO A 108 21.04 -3.42 -9.23
CA PRO A 108 20.44 -2.26 -8.57
C PRO A 108 21.34 -1.01 -8.57
N LEU A 109 22.68 -1.20 -8.54
CA LEU A 109 23.63 -0.08 -8.65
C LEU A 109 23.56 0.55 -10.05
N SER A 110 23.57 -0.27 -11.12
CA SER A 110 23.46 0.22 -12.50
C SER A 110 22.09 0.86 -12.80
N GLN A 111 20.99 0.29 -12.28
CA GLN A 111 19.64 0.82 -12.44
C GLN A 111 19.45 2.14 -11.67
N GLY A 112 19.91 2.21 -10.42
CA GLY A 112 19.92 3.45 -9.65
C GLY A 112 20.79 4.53 -10.31
N LEU A 113 21.97 4.14 -10.83
CA LEU A 113 22.87 5.06 -11.52
C LEU A 113 22.20 5.67 -12.75
N TYR A 114 21.53 4.86 -13.58
CA TYR A 114 20.76 5.35 -14.73
C TYR A 114 19.68 6.36 -14.34
N ARG A 115 18.92 6.10 -13.27
CA ARG A 115 17.91 7.02 -12.73
C ARG A 115 18.55 8.34 -12.28
N LEU A 116 19.59 8.28 -11.44
CA LEU A 116 20.32 9.43 -10.88
C LEU A 116 20.97 10.33 -11.94
N VAL A 117 21.42 9.73 -13.04
CA VAL A 117 22.22 10.37 -14.10
C VAL A 117 21.37 10.94 -15.25
N THR A 118 20.15 10.44 -15.43
CA THR A 118 19.30 10.75 -16.61
C THR A 118 17.86 11.16 -16.32
N GLY A 119 17.41 11.11 -15.06
CA GLY A 119 15.99 11.34 -14.71
C GLY A 119 15.06 10.22 -15.20
N ALA A 120 15.56 8.99 -15.36
CA ALA A 120 14.75 7.85 -15.74
C ALA A 120 13.80 7.38 -14.61
N THR A 121 12.63 6.86 -14.98
CA THR A 121 11.75 6.16 -14.03
C THR A 121 12.33 4.78 -13.69
N GLN A 122 11.76 4.12 -12.68
CA GLN A 122 12.12 2.76 -12.34
C GLN A 122 11.78 1.77 -13.47
N GLU A 123 10.60 1.88 -14.08
CA GLU A 123 10.20 1.04 -15.22
C GLU A 123 11.17 1.15 -16.40
N GLU A 124 11.66 2.35 -16.70
CA GLU A 124 12.66 2.57 -17.75
C GLU A 124 14.00 1.91 -17.38
N ALA A 125 14.45 2.04 -16.13
CA ALA A 125 15.68 1.41 -15.66
C ALA A 125 15.60 -0.13 -15.68
N GLU A 126 14.46 -0.72 -15.31
CA GLU A 126 14.23 -2.17 -15.36
C GLU A 126 14.08 -2.71 -16.80
N ARG A 127 13.53 -1.89 -17.70
CA ARG A 127 13.43 -2.22 -19.13
C ARG A 127 14.79 -2.22 -19.82
N ASP A 128 15.58 -1.17 -19.60
CA ASP A 128 16.72 -0.80 -20.44
C ASP A 128 18.08 -1.28 -19.87
N ILE A 129 18.25 -1.36 -18.54
CA ILE A 129 19.50 -1.82 -17.91
C ILE A 129 19.45 -3.34 -17.68
N ARG A 130 20.40 -4.09 -18.25
CA ARG A 130 20.45 -5.56 -18.19
C ARG A 130 21.88 -6.06 -18.02
N HIS A 131 22.07 -6.99 -17.08
CA HIS A 131 23.37 -7.59 -16.77
C HIS A 131 23.43 -9.06 -17.22
N TYR A 132 24.45 -9.44 -17.98
CA TYR A 132 24.59 -10.75 -18.64
C TYR A 132 25.50 -11.75 -17.90
N LYS A 133 25.72 -11.51 -16.59
CA LYS A 133 26.60 -12.22 -15.64
C LYS A 133 28.09 -11.82 -15.75
N THR A 134 28.76 -11.85 -14.60
CA THR A 134 30.13 -11.32 -14.35
C THR A 134 31.10 -11.51 -15.53
N THR A 135 31.47 -12.75 -15.85
CA THR A 135 32.51 -13.04 -16.86
C THR A 135 32.07 -12.61 -18.26
N ASN A 136 30.78 -12.74 -18.59
CA ASN A 136 30.24 -12.31 -19.88
C ASN A 136 30.26 -10.80 -20.03
N ALA A 137 30.04 -10.03 -18.96
CA ALA A 137 30.06 -8.58 -19.00
C ALA A 137 31.44 -8.03 -19.41
N TYR A 138 32.53 -8.58 -18.88
CA TYR A 138 33.87 -8.22 -19.33
C TYR A 138 34.15 -8.63 -20.79
N TYR A 139 33.58 -9.76 -21.25
CA TYR A 139 33.60 -10.12 -22.66
C TYR A 139 32.72 -9.19 -23.53
N SER A 140 31.62 -8.63 -23.02
CA SER A 140 30.85 -7.58 -23.70
C SER A 140 31.70 -6.32 -23.88
N LEU A 141 32.41 -5.89 -22.83
CA LEU A 141 33.26 -4.70 -22.84
C LEU A 141 34.52 -4.84 -23.74
N LEU A 142 35.19 -6.01 -23.68
CA LEU A 142 36.37 -6.34 -24.49
C LEU A 142 36.04 -6.49 -25.99
N TRP A 143 34.76 -6.73 -26.33
CA TRP A 143 34.29 -6.92 -27.71
C TRP A 143 33.26 -5.87 -28.15
N ASP A 144 33.35 -4.64 -27.63
CA ASP A 144 32.59 -3.47 -28.09
C ASP A 144 31.06 -3.67 -28.11
N ARG A 145 30.55 -4.35 -27.07
CA ARG A 145 29.11 -4.62 -26.82
C ARG A 145 28.57 -4.04 -25.51
N ALA A 146 29.46 -3.55 -24.65
CA ALA A 146 29.17 -2.71 -23.50
C ALA A 146 30.27 -1.65 -23.41
N ASP A 147 29.99 -0.52 -22.78
CA ASP A 147 30.91 0.62 -22.65
C ASP A 147 31.40 0.78 -21.21
N LEU A 148 30.53 0.47 -20.25
CA LEU A 148 30.84 0.40 -18.82
C LEU A 148 30.44 -0.97 -18.28
N VAL A 149 31.31 -1.57 -17.47
CA VAL A 149 30.98 -2.79 -16.70
C VAL A 149 31.00 -2.48 -15.21
N ILE A 150 29.99 -2.95 -14.49
CA ILE A 150 29.89 -2.88 -13.02
C ILE A 150 29.76 -4.31 -12.50
N ALA A 151 30.85 -4.93 -12.04
CA ALA A 151 30.89 -6.38 -11.80
C ALA A 151 31.91 -6.81 -10.73
N TYR A 152 31.75 -8.03 -10.19
CA TYR A 152 32.83 -8.71 -9.46
C TYR A 152 34.02 -9.03 -10.39
N GLU A 153 35.07 -9.60 -9.83
CA GLU A 153 36.27 -9.98 -10.59
C GLU A 153 35.99 -11.01 -11.71
N PRO A 154 36.61 -10.88 -12.89
CA PRO A 154 36.51 -11.88 -13.96
C PRO A 154 37.37 -13.12 -13.68
N SER A 155 37.17 -14.19 -14.47
CA SER A 155 37.94 -15.44 -14.34
C SER A 155 39.39 -15.31 -14.84
N GLU A 156 40.29 -16.21 -14.41
CA GLU A 156 41.64 -16.27 -14.96
C GLU A 156 41.68 -16.49 -16.49
N GLU A 157 40.65 -17.13 -17.05
CA GLU A 157 40.53 -17.35 -18.50
C GLU A 157 40.24 -16.04 -19.25
N PHE A 158 39.41 -15.16 -18.66
CA PHE A 158 39.23 -13.81 -19.18
C PHE A 158 40.56 -13.03 -19.15
N TYR A 159 41.32 -13.07 -18.05
CA TYR A 159 42.62 -12.38 -17.98
C TYR A 159 43.59 -12.87 -19.06
N LYS A 160 43.67 -14.18 -19.31
CA LYS A 160 44.49 -14.75 -20.41
C LYS A 160 44.00 -14.27 -21.78
N THR A 161 42.68 -14.21 -21.99
CA THR A 161 42.08 -13.68 -23.23
C THR A 161 42.35 -12.18 -23.41
N MET A 162 42.34 -11.41 -22.33
CA MET A 162 42.66 -9.98 -22.34
C MET A 162 44.16 -9.74 -22.57
N GLU A 163 45.06 -10.62 -22.10
CA GLU A 163 46.49 -10.57 -22.46
C GLU A 163 46.71 -10.82 -23.96
N GLU A 164 46.02 -11.82 -24.54
CA GLU A 164 46.12 -12.20 -25.96
C GLU A 164 45.37 -11.25 -26.93
N SER A 165 44.42 -10.45 -26.43
CA SER A 165 43.71 -9.41 -27.21
C SER A 165 44.62 -8.25 -27.59
N ASP A 166 44.30 -7.52 -28.67
CA ASP A 166 44.88 -6.19 -28.92
C ASP A 166 44.28 -5.14 -27.94
N GLU A 167 43.00 -5.31 -27.57
CA GLU A 167 42.27 -4.41 -26.66
C GLU A 167 42.62 -4.65 -25.18
N LYS A 168 42.57 -3.57 -24.37
CA LYS A 168 42.88 -3.58 -22.93
C LYS A 168 41.81 -2.83 -22.14
N LEU A 169 41.59 -3.25 -20.89
CA LEU A 169 40.61 -2.67 -19.98
C LEU A 169 41.27 -1.98 -18.79
N VAL A 170 40.70 -0.86 -18.35
CA VAL A 170 40.97 -0.28 -17.02
C VAL A 170 39.91 -0.81 -16.08
N ILE A 171 40.33 -1.44 -14.98
CA ILE A 171 39.46 -2.03 -13.97
C ILE A 171 39.83 -1.39 -12.63
N GLN A 172 38.88 -0.77 -11.93
CA GLN A 172 39.10 -0.13 -10.63
C GLN A 172 38.04 -0.56 -9.61
N PRO A 173 38.43 -0.86 -8.36
CA PRO A 173 37.49 -1.26 -7.32
C PRO A 173 36.63 -0.06 -6.92
N ILE A 174 35.31 -0.28 -6.82
CA ILE A 174 34.32 0.74 -6.44
C ILE A 174 33.49 0.33 -5.22
N GLY A 175 33.50 -0.94 -4.83
CA GLY A 175 32.95 -1.35 -3.55
C GLY A 175 33.52 -2.67 -3.06
N LYS A 176 33.07 -3.06 -1.87
CA LYS A 176 33.34 -4.33 -1.20
C LYS A 176 32.02 -5.07 -1.00
N ASP A 177 32.08 -6.38 -1.08
CA ASP A 177 31.03 -7.31 -0.67
C ASP A 177 31.73 -8.52 -0.01
N ALA A 178 30.97 -9.53 0.43
CA ALA A 178 31.55 -10.78 0.92
C ALA A 178 30.87 -12.02 0.35
N LEU A 179 31.66 -13.08 0.15
CA LEU A 179 31.10 -14.41 -0.06
C LEU A 179 30.62 -14.96 1.30
N VAL A 180 29.32 -15.09 1.44
CA VAL A 180 28.66 -15.53 2.68
C VAL A 180 28.01 -16.88 2.52
N PHE A 181 27.98 -17.62 3.63
CA PHE A 181 27.39 -18.94 3.71
C PHE A 181 26.00 -18.85 4.33
N LEU A 182 25.06 -19.64 3.80
CA LEU A 182 23.67 -19.68 4.24
C LEU A 182 23.26 -21.12 4.56
N THR A 183 22.48 -21.28 5.61
CA THR A 183 21.89 -22.54 6.04
C THR A 183 20.43 -22.32 6.46
N ASN A 184 19.67 -23.39 6.61
CA ASN A 184 18.32 -23.30 7.15
C ASN A 184 18.36 -22.77 8.61
N GLU A 185 17.45 -21.87 8.98
CA GLU A 185 17.39 -21.24 10.32
C GLU A 185 17.35 -22.27 11.47
N GLY A 186 16.71 -23.42 11.28
CA GLY A 186 16.64 -24.49 12.26
C GLY A 186 18.00 -25.13 12.59
N ASN A 187 19.02 -24.96 11.74
CA ASN A 187 20.34 -25.53 11.98
C ASN A 187 20.95 -24.95 13.27
N PRO A 188 21.28 -25.78 14.28
CA PRO A 188 21.83 -25.30 15.55
C PRO A 188 23.25 -24.72 15.42
N VAL A 189 23.98 -25.01 14.34
CA VAL A 189 25.33 -24.49 14.12
C VAL A 189 25.27 -23.01 13.75
N GLN A 190 25.81 -22.16 14.63
CA GLN A 190 25.85 -20.70 14.44
C GLN A 190 27.11 -20.23 13.71
N SER A 191 28.22 -20.98 13.80
CA SER A 191 29.48 -20.61 13.16
C SER A 191 30.31 -21.82 12.73
N LEU A 192 30.98 -21.68 11.59
CA LEU A 192 32.04 -22.57 11.12
C LEU A 192 33.39 -21.84 11.12
N THR A 193 34.49 -22.58 11.28
CA THR A 193 35.83 -22.07 10.97
C THR A 193 36.10 -22.18 9.46
N GLU A 194 37.00 -21.34 8.94
CA GLU A 194 37.39 -21.40 7.51
C GLU A 194 37.83 -22.82 7.08
N GLN A 195 38.54 -23.54 7.96
CA GLN A 195 39.01 -24.89 7.69
C GLN A 195 37.84 -25.89 7.62
N GLN A 196 36.83 -25.77 8.49
CA GLN A 196 35.63 -26.61 8.41
C GLN A 196 34.86 -26.36 7.11
N ILE A 197 34.76 -25.11 6.64
CA ILE A 197 34.11 -24.80 5.35
C ILE A 197 34.86 -25.47 4.19
N VAL A 198 36.19 -25.36 4.15
CA VAL A 198 37.02 -26.05 3.14
C VAL A 198 36.89 -27.57 3.24
N ASP A 199 36.81 -28.13 4.45
CA ASP A 199 36.69 -29.58 4.66
C ASP A 199 35.29 -30.12 4.34
N ILE A 200 34.23 -29.33 4.51
CA ILE A 200 32.87 -29.61 4.01
C ILE A 200 32.87 -29.61 2.48
N TYR A 201 33.30 -28.52 1.85
CA TYR A 201 33.24 -28.37 0.40
C TYR A 201 34.25 -29.23 -0.38
N SER A 202 35.24 -29.82 0.29
CA SER A 202 36.10 -30.88 -0.25
C SER A 202 35.68 -32.31 0.15
N GLY A 203 34.54 -32.48 0.84
CA GLY A 203 33.97 -33.80 1.17
C GLY A 203 34.77 -34.60 2.19
N LYS A 204 35.48 -33.93 3.11
CA LYS A 204 36.18 -34.55 4.25
C LYS A 204 35.35 -34.54 5.54
N ILE A 205 34.48 -33.55 5.66
CA ILE A 205 33.41 -33.46 6.65
C ILE A 205 32.12 -33.65 5.85
N ASP A 206 31.31 -34.66 6.21
CA ASP A 206 30.03 -34.94 5.55
C ASP A 206 28.83 -34.92 6.50
N ASN A 207 29.04 -34.72 7.80
CA ASN A 207 28.00 -34.73 8.82
C ASN A 207 28.08 -33.53 9.79
N TRP A 208 26.95 -32.91 10.08
CA TRP A 208 26.87 -31.72 10.95
C TRP A 208 27.37 -31.96 12.39
N SER A 209 27.33 -33.20 12.89
CA SER A 209 27.83 -33.54 14.23
C SER A 209 29.34 -33.39 14.36
N GLU A 210 30.10 -33.46 13.27
CA GLU A 210 31.55 -33.22 13.24
C GLU A 210 31.91 -31.75 13.51
N VAL A 211 30.97 -30.84 13.26
CA VAL A 211 31.10 -29.39 13.50
C VAL A 211 30.24 -28.89 14.67
N GLY A 212 29.60 -29.80 15.41
CA GLY A 212 28.84 -29.50 16.63
C GLY A 212 27.32 -29.38 16.47
N GLY A 213 26.77 -29.72 15.30
CA GLY A 213 25.34 -29.80 15.02
C GLY A 213 24.72 -31.16 15.33
N ALA A 214 23.57 -31.44 14.71
CA ALA A 214 22.89 -32.74 14.78
C ALA A 214 23.62 -33.83 13.97
N ASP A 215 23.35 -35.10 14.26
CA ASP A 215 23.82 -36.24 13.46
C ASP A 215 23.00 -36.35 12.17
N ARG A 216 23.39 -35.56 11.14
CA ARG A 216 22.74 -35.47 9.82
C ARG A 216 23.76 -35.14 8.73
N GLU A 217 23.53 -35.61 7.50
CA GLU A 217 24.38 -35.32 6.32
C GLU A 217 24.37 -33.81 5.98
N ILE A 218 25.51 -33.27 5.52
CA ILE A 218 25.61 -31.91 5.01
C ILE A 218 25.28 -31.87 3.51
N ALA A 219 24.13 -31.29 3.16
CA ALA A 219 23.76 -31.00 1.78
C ALA A 219 24.45 -29.70 1.30
N ALA A 220 25.73 -29.79 0.96
CA ALA A 220 26.51 -28.69 0.43
C ALA A 220 26.13 -28.37 -1.04
N PHE A 221 25.53 -27.21 -1.27
CA PHE A 221 25.15 -26.69 -2.59
C PHE A 221 26.27 -25.88 -3.24
N GLN A 222 26.41 -26.03 -4.56
CA GLN A 222 27.41 -25.38 -5.40
C GLN A 222 26.76 -24.66 -6.61
N ARG A 223 27.56 -23.96 -7.40
CA ARG A 223 27.14 -23.21 -8.61
C ARG A 223 28.04 -23.58 -9.80
N PRO A 224 27.57 -23.40 -11.05
CA PRO A 224 28.40 -23.49 -12.26
C PRO A 224 29.66 -22.62 -12.22
N SER A 225 30.72 -23.08 -12.89
CA SER A 225 32.05 -22.44 -12.94
C SER A 225 32.11 -21.14 -13.75
N ASP A 226 31.06 -20.79 -14.50
CA ASP A 226 30.91 -19.47 -15.14
C ASP A 226 30.27 -18.43 -14.20
N SER A 227 29.76 -18.84 -13.03
CA SER A 227 29.14 -17.95 -12.05
C SER A 227 30.17 -17.22 -11.18
N GLY A 228 29.92 -15.93 -10.92
CA GLY A 228 30.80 -15.12 -10.07
C GLY A 228 30.97 -15.67 -8.66
N SER A 229 29.92 -16.22 -8.06
CA SER A 229 29.96 -16.80 -6.72
C SER A 229 30.80 -18.08 -6.64
N GLN A 230 30.82 -18.93 -7.68
CA GLN A 230 31.72 -20.10 -7.71
C GLN A 230 33.18 -19.66 -7.85
N ASN A 231 33.47 -18.66 -8.69
CA ASN A 231 34.83 -18.09 -8.81
C ASN A 231 35.33 -17.52 -7.47
N LEU A 232 34.47 -16.82 -6.73
CA LEU A 232 34.80 -16.33 -5.38
C LEU A 232 34.97 -17.47 -4.37
N MET A 233 34.17 -18.54 -4.44
CA MET A 233 34.31 -19.74 -3.61
C MET A 233 35.67 -20.43 -3.83
N GLU A 234 36.04 -20.65 -5.09
CA GLU A 234 37.32 -21.27 -5.44
C GLU A 234 38.52 -20.39 -5.02
N LYS A 235 38.44 -19.08 -5.27
CA LYS A 235 39.51 -18.10 -4.97
C LYS A 235 39.69 -17.84 -3.47
N LEU A 236 38.60 -17.47 -2.77
CA LEU A 236 38.66 -16.97 -1.39
C LEU A 236 38.67 -18.08 -0.35
N VAL A 237 37.98 -19.19 -0.62
CA VAL A 237 37.73 -20.23 0.36
C VAL A 237 38.64 -21.43 0.08
N MET A 238 38.47 -22.06 -1.09
CA MET A 238 39.13 -23.32 -1.40
C MET A 238 40.64 -23.16 -1.68
N LYS A 239 41.06 -22.01 -2.24
CA LYS A 239 42.47 -21.60 -2.40
C LYS A 239 43.35 -22.69 -3.06
N GLY A 240 42.81 -23.34 -4.10
CA GLY A 240 43.48 -24.44 -4.83
C GLY A 240 43.23 -25.85 -4.27
N THR A 241 42.46 -25.99 -3.19
CA THR A 241 41.90 -27.28 -2.77
C THR A 241 40.76 -27.67 -3.72
N ALA A 242 40.75 -28.90 -4.23
CA ALA A 242 39.64 -29.38 -5.06
C ALA A 242 38.34 -29.47 -4.26
N MET A 243 37.24 -28.96 -4.81
CA MET A 243 35.89 -29.21 -4.30
C MET A 243 35.45 -30.65 -4.62
N ALA A 244 34.54 -31.20 -3.82
CA ALA A 244 33.91 -32.48 -4.12
C ALA A 244 32.94 -32.35 -5.30
N GLU A 245 32.83 -33.39 -6.14
CA GLU A 245 31.82 -33.46 -7.21
C GLU A 245 30.42 -33.50 -6.60
N ALA A 246 29.70 -32.37 -6.66
CA ALA A 246 28.31 -32.31 -6.24
C ALA A 246 27.40 -33.06 -7.24
N PRO A 247 26.35 -33.78 -6.76
CA PRO A 247 25.27 -34.24 -7.63
C PRO A 247 24.67 -33.06 -8.39
N THR A 248 24.18 -33.28 -9.62
CA THR A 248 23.58 -32.21 -10.44
C THR A 248 22.37 -31.53 -9.78
N THR A 249 21.70 -32.22 -8.84
CA THR A 249 20.61 -31.66 -8.00
C THR A 249 21.09 -30.76 -6.86
N ARG A 250 22.40 -30.67 -6.60
CA ARG A 250 23.05 -29.75 -5.66
C ARG A 250 23.88 -28.66 -6.38
N VAL A 251 23.71 -28.50 -7.70
CA VAL A 251 24.37 -27.46 -8.52
C VAL A 251 23.29 -26.56 -9.16
N ALA A 252 23.06 -25.39 -8.57
CA ALA A 252 22.02 -24.46 -9.02
C ALA A 252 22.51 -23.49 -10.10
N GLY A 253 21.74 -23.29 -11.17
CA GLY A 253 22.15 -22.49 -12.32
C GLY A 253 22.22 -21.00 -11.99
N GLU A 254 21.12 -20.46 -11.45
CA GLU A 254 21.02 -19.08 -10.98
C GLU A 254 21.25 -18.94 -9.47
N MET A 255 21.38 -17.69 -9.01
CA MET A 255 21.70 -17.40 -7.61
C MET A 255 20.47 -17.51 -6.72
N GLY A 256 19.30 -17.08 -7.21
CA GLY A 256 18.01 -17.33 -6.55
C GLY A 256 17.70 -18.83 -6.43
N GLU A 257 17.90 -19.60 -7.51
CA GLU A 257 17.76 -21.08 -7.49
C GLU A 257 18.59 -21.76 -6.40
N LEU A 258 19.77 -21.22 -6.04
CA LEU A 258 20.55 -21.76 -4.92
C LEU A 258 19.90 -21.45 -3.57
N MET A 259 19.43 -20.21 -3.38
CA MET A 259 18.77 -19.81 -2.13
C MET A 259 17.46 -20.58 -1.93
N ASP A 260 16.65 -20.67 -2.99
CA ASP A 260 15.43 -21.50 -3.06
C ASP A 260 15.77 -22.96 -2.72
N ALA A 261 16.84 -23.53 -3.29
CA ALA A 261 17.22 -24.92 -3.04
C ALA A 261 17.75 -25.17 -1.61
N VAL A 262 18.34 -24.16 -0.95
CA VAL A 262 18.76 -24.24 0.47
C VAL A 262 17.55 -24.07 1.41
N ALA A 263 16.61 -23.17 1.08
CA ALA A 263 15.42 -22.90 1.88
C ALA A 263 14.39 -24.06 1.77
N SER A 264 14.09 -24.50 0.54
CA SER A 264 13.05 -25.50 0.24
C SER A 264 13.51 -26.96 0.38
N TYR A 265 14.66 -27.22 1.01
CA TYR A 265 15.18 -28.59 1.24
C TYR A 265 14.42 -29.36 2.35
N ASN A 266 13.09 -29.48 2.20
CA ASN A 266 12.19 -30.35 2.97
C ASN A 266 12.36 -30.33 4.50
N ASN A 267 12.36 -29.15 5.14
CA ASN A 267 12.46 -28.96 6.60
C ASN A 267 13.67 -29.65 7.26
N ASP A 268 14.73 -29.93 6.51
CA ASP A 268 15.93 -30.57 7.04
C ASP A 268 17.02 -29.52 7.27
N GLU A 269 17.58 -29.51 8.49
CA GLU A 269 18.63 -28.61 9.02
C GLU A 269 20.00 -28.74 8.30
N ASN A 270 19.99 -29.37 7.13
CA ASN A 270 21.10 -30.08 6.52
C ASN A 270 21.82 -29.28 5.44
N ALA A 271 21.13 -28.29 4.84
CA ALA A 271 21.62 -27.55 3.69
C ALA A 271 22.69 -26.51 4.07
N LEU A 272 23.72 -26.40 3.23
CA LEU A 272 24.69 -25.31 3.27
C LEU A 272 24.91 -24.81 1.84
N GLY A 273 24.63 -23.52 1.61
CA GLY A 273 24.92 -22.83 0.36
C GLY A 273 25.81 -21.61 0.57
N TYR A 274 26.13 -20.93 -0.51
CA TYR A 274 26.85 -19.65 -0.46
C TYR A 274 26.31 -18.68 -1.51
N SER A 275 26.49 -17.38 -1.25
CA SER A 275 26.11 -16.29 -2.15
C SER A 275 27.00 -15.06 -1.89
N VAL A 276 26.83 -13.99 -2.65
CA VAL A 276 27.39 -12.68 -2.32
C VAL A 276 26.44 -11.93 -1.38
N TYR A 277 26.97 -11.28 -0.35
CA TYR A 277 26.18 -10.76 0.79
C TYR A 277 25.16 -9.71 0.37
N PHE A 278 25.49 -8.79 -0.53
CA PHE A 278 24.51 -7.82 -1.03
C PHE A 278 23.31 -8.52 -1.69
N TYR A 279 23.52 -9.53 -2.55
CA TYR A 279 22.40 -10.24 -3.15
C TYR A 279 21.56 -10.97 -2.11
N ALA A 280 22.23 -11.68 -1.20
CA ALA A 280 21.60 -12.47 -0.14
C ALA A 280 20.77 -11.65 0.85
N ARG A 281 21.11 -10.38 1.08
CA ARG A 281 20.45 -9.49 2.04
C ARG A 281 19.54 -8.43 1.41
N ASN A 282 19.88 -7.94 0.22
CA ASN A 282 19.20 -6.78 -0.39
C ASN A 282 18.40 -7.12 -1.65
N MET A 283 18.53 -8.35 -2.20
CA MET A 283 17.87 -8.74 -3.46
C MET A 283 17.09 -10.06 -3.39
N TYR A 284 17.29 -10.87 -2.34
CA TYR A 284 16.72 -12.22 -2.29
C TYR A 284 16.49 -12.71 -0.84
N GLU A 285 15.67 -11.96 -0.09
CA GLU A 285 15.23 -12.32 1.26
C GLU A 285 14.18 -13.47 1.17
N VAL A 286 14.61 -14.73 1.33
CA VAL A 286 13.74 -15.92 1.43
C VAL A 286 13.67 -16.36 2.90
N PRO A 287 12.47 -16.48 3.51
CA PRO A 287 12.34 -16.91 4.90
C PRO A 287 12.92 -18.30 5.17
N GLY A 288 13.41 -18.53 6.40
CA GLY A 288 14.05 -19.78 6.79
C GLY A 288 15.53 -19.88 6.44
N LEU A 289 16.17 -18.80 5.95
CA LEU A 289 17.61 -18.73 5.66
C LEU A 289 18.37 -17.85 6.66
N ARG A 290 19.36 -18.42 7.35
CA ARG A 290 20.30 -17.67 8.20
C ARG A 290 21.69 -17.63 7.59
N PHE A 291 22.39 -16.50 7.74
CA PHE A 291 23.83 -16.44 7.54
C PHE A 291 24.56 -17.33 8.55
N MET A 292 25.69 -17.90 8.12
CA MET A 292 26.62 -18.66 8.94
C MET A 292 27.85 -17.79 9.25
N ALA A 293 28.08 -17.50 10.53
CA ALA A 293 29.26 -16.76 10.96
C ALA A 293 30.54 -17.54 10.65
N VAL A 294 31.60 -16.86 10.23
CA VAL A 294 32.89 -17.50 9.96
C VAL A 294 33.90 -17.08 11.02
N ASN A 295 34.54 -18.06 11.67
CA ASN A 295 35.42 -17.83 12.83
C ASN A 295 34.75 -17.02 13.97
N GLN A 296 33.44 -17.20 14.20
CA GLN A 296 32.59 -16.41 15.12
C GLN A 296 32.43 -14.92 14.73
N VAL A 297 32.62 -14.58 13.45
CA VAL A 297 32.34 -13.24 12.90
C VAL A 297 31.15 -13.33 11.94
N GLU A 298 30.08 -12.60 12.26
CA GLU A 298 28.92 -12.43 11.38
C GLU A 298 29.25 -11.54 10.17
N PRO A 299 28.60 -11.76 9.00
CA PRO A 299 28.69 -10.84 7.88
C PRO A 299 27.76 -9.63 8.07
N ASP A 300 28.36 -8.45 8.28
CA ASP A 300 27.66 -7.17 8.30
C ASP A 300 28.49 -6.08 7.58
N ASN A 301 27.88 -4.97 7.16
CA ASN A 301 28.60 -3.89 6.46
C ASN A 301 29.86 -3.39 7.21
N ARG A 302 29.90 -3.47 8.55
CA ARG A 302 31.06 -3.07 9.38
C ARG A 302 32.12 -4.17 9.42
N THR A 303 31.76 -5.44 9.56
CA THR A 303 32.74 -6.56 9.53
C THR A 303 33.33 -6.77 8.14
N ILE A 304 32.55 -6.49 7.09
CA ILE A 304 32.99 -6.44 5.70
C ILE A 304 33.91 -5.24 5.47
N LYS A 305 33.50 -4.00 5.80
CA LYS A 305 34.34 -2.80 5.58
C LYS A 305 35.70 -2.89 6.28
N SER A 306 35.71 -3.39 7.52
CA SER A 306 36.92 -3.54 8.34
C SER A 306 37.73 -4.83 8.09
N GLY A 307 37.33 -5.68 7.12
CA GLY A 307 38.04 -6.92 6.80
C GLY A 307 38.10 -7.93 7.95
N LYS A 308 37.16 -7.87 8.90
CA LYS A 308 37.03 -8.83 10.02
C LYS A 308 36.34 -10.12 9.58
N TYR A 309 35.39 -10.01 8.66
CA TYR A 309 34.83 -11.18 7.99
C TYR A 309 35.87 -11.70 6.96
N PRO A 310 36.18 -13.00 6.89
CA PRO A 310 37.38 -13.47 6.20
C PRO A 310 37.26 -13.57 4.67
N TYR A 311 36.04 -13.51 4.12
CA TYR A 311 35.78 -13.72 2.68
C TYR A 311 35.25 -12.47 1.96
N VAL A 312 35.81 -11.30 2.31
CA VAL A 312 35.55 -10.04 1.62
C VAL A 312 36.22 -10.05 0.23
N ASN A 313 35.50 -9.54 -0.79
CA ASN A 313 36.04 -9.26 -2.12
C ASN A 313 35.63 -7.86 -2.56
N GLU A 314 36.37 -7.28 -3.48
CA GLU A 314 35.97 -6.04 -4.14
C GLU A 314 35.06 -6.32 -5.34
N PHE A 315 34.27 -5.32 -5.73
CA PHE A 315 33.62 -5.25 -7.04
C PHE A 315 34.03 -3.95 -7.72
N TYR A 316 34.01 -3.98 -9.05
CA TYR A 316 34.79 -3.10 -9.90
C TYR A 316 33.90 -2.36 -10.91
N ALA A 317 34.28 -1.13 -11.22
CA ALA A 317 33.94 -0.53 -12.50
C ALA A 317 35.03 -0.89 -13.52
N ALA A 318 34.67 -1.04 -14.79
CA ALA A 318 35.61 -1.24 -15.88
C ALA A 318 35.18 -0.54 -17.18
N VAL A 319 36.16 -0.01 -17.91
CA VAL A 319 36.04 0.63 -19.23
C VAL A 319 37.21 0.19 -20.13
N ARG A 320 37.14 0.46 -21.45
CA ARG A 320 38.29 0.27 -22.36
C ARG A 320 39.40 1.28 -22.05
N GLU A 321 40.67 0.91 -22.27
CA GLU A 321 41.81 1.81 -21.99
C GLU A 321 41.84 3.04 -22.92
N ASP A 322 41.34 2.87 -24.16
CA ASP A 322 41.26 3.91 -25.18
C ASP A 322 40.01 4.82 -25.07
N SER A 323 39.02 4.49 -24.21
CA SER A 323 37.82 5.30 -23.98
C SER A 323 38.19 6.79 -23.75
N PRO A 324 37.61 7.73 -24.53
CA PRO A 324 37.88 9.16 -24.39
C PRO A 324 37.59 9.66 -22.98
N LYS A 325 38.43 10.53 -22.43
CA LYS A 325 38.30 10.97 -21.02
C LYS A 325 37.13 11.93 -20.78
N ASP A 326 36.48 12.36 -21.85
CA ASP A 326 35.26 13.18 -21.90
C ASP A 326 33.99 12.38 -22.26
N SER A 327 34.09 11.06 -22.49
CA SER A 327 32.95 10.20 -22.80
C SER A 327 32.04 9.92 -21.59
N ALA A 328 30.83 9.42 -21.87
CA ALA A 328 29.84 9.17 -20.83
C ALA A 328 30.25 8.00 -19.91
N GLU A 329 30.74 6.91 -20.47
CA GLU A 329 31.25 5.75 -19.72
C GLU A 329 32.47 6.12 -18.87
N TYR A 330 33.40 6.94 -19.39
CA TYR A 330 34.58 7.32 -18.63
C TYR A 330 34.24 8.28 -17.47
N ARG A 331 33.31 9.21 -17.67
CA ARG A 331 32.83 10.11 -16.60
C ARG A 331 32.13 9.36 -15.47
N LEU A 332 31.29 8.35 -15.79
CA LEU A 332 30.64 7.52 -14.78
C LEU A 332 31.63 6.59 -14.07
N PHE A 333 32.53 5.95 -14.83
CA PHE A 333 33.63 5.14 -14.29
C PHE A 333 34.48 5.92 -13.28
N GLN A 334 34.89 7.14 -13.62
CA GLN A 334 35.67 8.00 -12.72
C GLN A 334 34.84 8.37 -11.48
N TRP A 335 33.63 8.90 -11.65
CA TRP A 335 32.78 9.34 -10.54
C TRP A 335 32.48 8.23 -9.53
N LEU A 336 32.29 6.98 -9.97
CA LEU A 336 32.10 5.81 -9.09
C LEU A 336 33.31 5.53 -8.17
N THR A 337 34.53 5.97 -8.55
CA THR A 337 35.75 5.85 -7.75
C THR A 337 36.00 7.06 -6.83
N GLU A 338 35.32 8.18 -7.06
CA GLU A 338 35.39 9.40 -6.25
C GLU A 338 34.45 9.35 -5.04
N ASP A 339 34.69 10.17 -4.02
CA ASP A 339 33.99 10.06 -2.72
C ASP A 339 32.46 10.22 -2.83
N ALA A 340 31.98 10.99 -3.80
CA ALA A 340 30.56 11.11 -4.12
C ALA A 340 29.96 9.77 -4.60
N GLY A 341 30.64 9.06 -5.52
CA GLY A 341 30.24 7.74 -5.98
C GLY A 341 30.40 6.67 -4.90
N GLN A 342 31.46 6.73 -4.09
CA GLN A 342 31.66 5.83 -2.94
C GLN A 342 30.54 5.97 -1.91
N ALA A 343 30.14 7.19 -1.57
CA ALA A 343 29.04 7.44 -0.63
C ALA A 343 27.67 7.06 -1.22
N TYR A 344 27.48 7.23 -2.54
CA TYR A 344 26.29 6.72 -3.23
C TYR A 344 26.22 5.19 -3.20
N ILE A 345 27.34 4.49 -3.38
CA ILE A 345 27.44 3.03 -3.26
C ILE A 345 27.10 2.56 -1.83
N GLU A 346 27.54 3.27 -0.77
CA GLU A 346 27.09 2.98 0.61
C GLU A 346 25.56 3.19 0.75
N SER A 347 24.97 4.20 0.11
CA SER A 347 23.54 4.53 0.27
C SER A 347 22.58 3.47 -0.28
N LEU A 348 22.99 2.72 -1.31
CA LEU A 348 22.24 1.57 -1.83
C LEU A 348 22.38 0.31 -0.95
N GLY A 349 23.28 0.31 0.04
CA GLY A 349 23.48 -0.77 1.00
C GLY A 349 24.72 -1.64 0.76
N TYR A 350 25.52 -1.36 -0.27
CA TYR A 350 26.85 -1.96 -0.46
C TYR A 350 27.86 -1.40 0.56
N VAL A 351 29.15 -1.74 0.41
CA VAL A 351 30.25 -1.19 1.21
C VAL A 351 31.24 -0.47 0.31
N ALA A 352 31.70 0.73 0.67
CA ALA A 352 32.73 1.45 -0.10
C ALA A 352 34.14 0.84 0.05
N VAL A 353 35.00 1.07 -0.93
CA VAL A 353 36.42 0.66 -0.89
C VAL A 353 37.20 1.57 0.04
N ASN A 354 37.04 2.87 -0.15
CA ASN A 354 37.74 3.89 0.60
C ASN A 354 37.11 4.09 2.00
N ASP A 355 37.96 4.32 3.00
CA ASP A 355 37.57 5.16 4.12
C ASP A 355 37.63 6.60 3.62
N VAL A 356 36.47 7.24 3.47
CA VAL A 356 36.36 8.62 2.99
C VAL A 356 36.92 9.54 4.07
N GLU A 357 38.14 10.02 3.90
CA GLU A 357 38.72 11.10 4.69
C GLU A 357 37.99 12.42 4.35
N THR A 358 36.83 12.63 4.96
CA THR A 358 36.24 13.96 5.07
C THR A 358 37.22 14.84 5.86
N GLU A 359 37.91 15.77 5.19
CA GLU A 359 38.89 16.66 5.82
C GLU A 359 38.29 17.36 7.06
N GLU A 360 39.01 17.35 8.18
CA GLU A 360 38.53 17.83 9.48
C GLU A 360 38.41 19.38 9.61
N GLU A 361 38.07 20.11 8.53
CA GLU A 361 37.63 21.51 8.64
C GLU A 361 36.17 21.62 9.14
N GLY A 362 35.93 21.09 10.35
CA GLY A 362 34.74 21.43 11.15
C GLY A 362 33.60 20.42 11.18
N GLY A 363 33.88 19.14 11.39
CA GLY A 363 32.97 18.20 12.09
C GLY A 363 31.55 18.02 11.52
N LEU A 364 31.39 17.00 10.67
CA LEU A 364 30.07 16.40 10.34
C LEU A 364 29.67 15.26 11.33
N LEU A 365 30.38 15.17 12.46
CA LEU A 365 29.71 15.24 13.76
C LEU A 365 30.03 16.64 14.31
N GLU A 366 29.07 17.54 14.54
CA GLU A 366 27.63 17.37 14.73
C GLU A 366 26.91 16.70 13.54
N SER A 367 26.08 15.69 13.86
CA SER A 367 24.87 15.43 13.07
C SER A 367 24.07 16.74 12.98
N GLU A 368 23.07 16.88 12.11
CA GLU A 368 22.05 17.89 12.41
C GLU A 368 21.42 17.49 13.77
N VAL A 369 21.86 18.14 14.86
CA VAL A 369 21.35 17.90 16.21
C VAL A 369 20.01 18.59 16.24
N PHE A 370 19.05 17.85 15.71
CA PHE A 370 17.63 18.13 15.66
C PHE A 370 17.11 18.31 17.09
N ASP A 371 17.30 19.53 17.59
CA ASP A 371 17.00 19.96 18.95
C ASP A 371 15.49 20.07 19.19
N GLY A 372 14.71 20.04 18.09
CA GLY A 372 13.29 19.73 18.11
C GLY A 372 13.01 18.46 18.89
N MET A 373 12.17 18.54 19.91
CA MET A 373 11.82 17.39 20.73
C MET A 373 10.40 16.95 20.44
N MET A 374 10.26 15.67 20.15
CA MET A 374 8.99 15.03 19.89
C MET A 374 8.80 13.96 20.95
N GLU A 375 7.81 14.16 21.82
CA GLU A 375 7.46 13.21 22.86
C GLU A 375 6.49 12.18 22.26
N LEU A 376 7.04 11.00 21.93
CA LEU A 376 6.28 9.81 21.54
C LEU A 376 6.32 8.80 22.70
N GLU A 377 5.19 8.18 23.01
CA GLU A 377 5.08 7.09 23.99
C GLU A 377 5.92 5.86 23.56
N ASP A 378 6.21 4.95 24.50
CA ASP A 378 7.01 3.74 24.22
C ASP A 378 6.44 2.89 23.06
N GLU A 379 5.11 2.94 22.84
CA GLU A 379 4.40 2.25 21.76
C GLU A 379 4.11 3.12 20.51
N GLU A 380 4.42 4.42 20.49
CA GLU A 380 4.14 5.33 19.36
C GLU A 380 5.31 5.42 18.36
N ARG A 381 5.02 5.32 17.06
CA ARG A 381 5.97 5.51 15.94
C ARG A 381 5.34 6.41 14.90
N ILE A 382 6.16 7.17 14.16
CA ILE A 382 5.67 7.82 12.93
C ILE A 382 5.89 6.86 11.77
N ALA A 383 4.79 6.43 11.16
CA ALA A 383 4.80 5.74 9.88
C ALA A 383 4.86 6.79 8.75
N VAL A 384 5.76 6.59 7.81
CA VAL A 384 5.81 7.33 6.54
C VAL A 384 5.67 6.31 5.41
N ASP A 385 4.86 6.60 4.40
CA ASP A 385 4.75 5.73 3.22
C ASP A 385 6.13 5.58 2.54
N GLY A 386 6.53 4.35 2.24
CA GLY A 386 7.87 4.04 1.69
C GLY A 386 8.12 4.65 0.31
N MET A 387 7.08 4.84 -0.51
CA MET A 387 7.20 5.46 -1.81
C MET A 387 7.56 6.93 -1.65
N TYR A 388 6.86 7.65 -0.77
CA TYR A 388 7.18 9.05 -0.43
C TYR A 388 8.56 9.17 0.24
N ALA A 389 8.81 8.37 1.29
CA ALA A 389 10.02 8.48 2.11
C ALA A 389 11.29 8.08 1.36
N LEU A 390 11.26 7.01 0.57
CA LEU A 390 12.45 6.33 0.04
C LEU A 390 12.36 5.96 -1.45
N GLY A 391 11.20 6.14 -2.11
CA GLY A 391 11.00 5.72 -3.50
C GLY A 391 10.93 4.20 -3.68
N THR A 392 10.58 3.45 -2.62
CA THR A 392 10.44 1.99 -2.62
C THR A 392 9.13 1.57 -1.93
N PRO A 393 8.36 0.58 -2.44
CA PRO A 393 7.17 0.08 -1.75
C PRO A 393 7.43 -0.29 -0.28
N GLY A 394 6.39 -0.15 0.55
CA GLY A 394 6.43 -0.45 1.98
C GLY A 394 6.08 0.71 2.89
N THR A 395 6.49 0.61 4.17
CA THR A 395 6.30 1.66 5.19
C THR A 395 7.58 1.89 6.00
N LEU A 396 8.00 3.14 6.17
CA LEU A 396 9.12 3.54 7.03
C LEU A 396 8.61 3.96 8.42
N LEU A 397 8.93 3.18 9.45
CA LEU A 397 8.64 3.51 10.84
C LEU A 397 9.82 4.26 11.49
N ILE A 398 9.58 5.48 11.95
CA ILE A 398 10.53 6.31 12.72
C ILE A 398 10.33 6.06 14.22
N HIS A 399 11.41 5.75 14.94
CA HIS A 399 11.41 5.50 16.38
C HIS A 399 11.45 6.78 17.21
N ARG A 400 11.02 6.73 18.48
CA ARG A 400 11.01 7.89 19.41
C ARG A 400 12.37 8.58 19.60
N ASP A 401 13.46 7.84 19.43
CA ASP A 401 14.83 8.35 19.52
C ASP A 401 15.35 8.93 18.19
N LYS A 402 14.58 8.80 17.10
CA LYS A 402 14.82 9.31 15.74
C LYS A 402 16.03 8.72 15.02
N GLU A 403 16.99 8.13 15.74
CA GLU A 403 18.15 7.44 15.17
C GLU A 403 17.81 6.07 14.57
N HIS A 404 16.78 5.38 15.09
CA HIS A 404 16.32 4.11 14.55
C HIS A 404 15.13 4.34 13.62
N MET A 405 15.25 3.84 12.39
CA MET A 405 14.16 3.78 11.42
C MET A 405 14.08 2.36 10.84
N LYS A 406 12.87 1.84 10.62
CA LYS A 406 12.62 0.51 10.08
C LYS A 406 11.74 0.57 8.85
N LEU A 407 12.27 0.20 7.69
CA LEU A 407 11.47 -0.05 6.49
C LEU A 407 10.85 -1.45 6.55
N ILE A 408 9.55 -1.54 6.31
CA ILE A 408 8.79 -2.77 6.10
C ILE A 408 8.46 -2.79 4.60
N ARG A 409 9.21 -3.54 3.78
CA ARG A 409 9.12 -3.48 2.31
C ARG A 409 7.87 -4.14 1.73
N ASP A 410 7.52 -5.31 2.25
CA ASP A 410 6.47 -6.18 1.71
C ASP A 410 5.04 -5.61 1.84
N TYR A 411 4.85 -4.59 2.68
CA TYR A 411 3.55 -4.11 3.14
C TYR A 411 3.55 -2.58 3.33
N THR A 412 2.64 -1.89 2.65
CA THR A 412 2.26 -0.53 3.02
C THR A 412 1.17 -0.62 4.09
N MET A 413 1.26 0.19 5.14
CA MET A 413 0.25 0.27 6.19
C MET A 413 -0.94 1.13 5.72
N ASP A 414 -2.17 0.70 6.05
CA ASP A 414 -3.39 1.29 5.51
C ASP A 414 -4.38 1.66 6.64
N ASP A 415 -4.04 2.70 7.41
CA ASP A 415 -4.82 3.19 8.57
C ASP A 415 -6.03 4.07 8.14
N ASN A 416 -6.63 3.85 6.97
CA ASN A 416 -7.68 4.69 6.34
C ASN A 416 -7.32 6.19 6.13
N ARG A 417 -6.15 6.67 6.57
CA ARG A 417 -5.69 8.06 6.37
C ARG A 417 -5.06 8.21 5.00
N THR A 418 -5.42 9.30 4.32
CA THR A 418 -4.86 9.70 3.02
C THR A 418 -3.45 10.28 3.11
N ASP A 419 -2.97 10.51 4.33
CA ASP A 419 -1.77 11.28 4.61
C ASP A 419 -0.53 10.37 4.47
N PRO A 420 0.52 10.78 3.73
CA PRO A 420 1.73 9.97 3.55
C PRO A 420 2.57 9.85 4.83
N VAL A 421 2.12 10.46 5.93
CA VAL A 421 2.73 10.48 7.26
C VAL A 421 1.62 10.29 8.28
N ALA A 422 1.71 9.25 9.10
CA ALA A 422 0.74 8.96 10.15
C ALA A 422 1.44 8.64 11.47
N LEU A 423 0.86 9.07 12.59
CA LEU A 423 1.25 8.57 13.90
C LEU A 423 0.55 7.23 14.17
N MET A 424 1.33 6.22 14.53
CA MET A 424 0.91 4.84 14.69
C MET A 424 1.25 4.31 16.08
N ARG A 425 0.32 3.55 16.68
CA ARG A 425 0.61 2.67 17.80
C ARG A 425 1.08 1.31 17.29
N ILE A 426 2.29 0.89 17.66
CA ILE A 426 2.82 -0.43 17.28
C ILE A 426 2.41 -1.56 18.23
N ASP A 427 1.76 -1.28 19.36
CA ASP A 427 1.22 -2.30 20.27
C ASP A 427 -0.17 -2.82 19.86
N GLN A 428 -0.71 -2.36 18.73
CA GLN A 428 -2.04 -2.71 18.22
C GLN A 428 -1.99 -3.43 16.87
N PRO A 429 -3.00 -4.27 16.55
CA PRO A 429 -3.16 -4.84 15.21
C PRO A 429 -3.35 -3.75 14.14
N VAL A 430 -2.44 -3.71 13.16
CA VAL A 430 -2.46 -2.76 12.05
C VAL A 430 -3.01 -3.42 10.78
N ILE A 431 -3.76 -2.64 9.99
CA ILE A 431 -4.18 -3.03 8.64
C ILE A 431 -3.01 -2.78 7.69
N VAL A 432 -2.76 -3.74 6.80
CA VAL A 432 -1.69 -3.68 5.79
C VAL A 432 -2.23 -4.07 4.41
N LYS A 433 -1.76 -3.36 3.39
CA LYS A 433 -1.96 -3.69 1.97
C LYS A 433 -0.66 -4.21 1.38
N LYS A 434 -0.75 -5.31 0.64
CA LYS A 434 0.31 -5.87 -0.20
C LYS A 434 -0.04 -5.63 -1.66
N GLU A 435 0.92 -5.17 -2.44
CA GLU A 435 0.74 -5.00 -3.88
C GLU A 435 0.76 -6.35 -4.62
N THR A 436 -0.06 -6.47 -5.66
CA THR A 436 -0.18 -7.66 -6.51
C THR A 436 -0.26 -7.22 -7.98
N ALA A 437 -0.10 -8.14 -8.93
CA ALA A 437 0.04 -7.81 -10.36
C ALA A 437 -1.08 -6.95 -10.97
N ASP A 438 -2.30 -7.00 -10.41
CA ASP A 438 -3.48 -6.28 -10.92
C ASP A 438 -4.23 -5.45 -9.86
N SER A 439 -3.84 -5.51 -8.56
CA SER A 439 -4.60 -4.90 -7.44
C SER A 439 -3.81 -4.93 -6.11
N TYR A 440 -4.46 -4.59 -5.00
CA TYR A 440 -3.96 -4.80 -3.63
C TYR A 440 -4.67 -5.95 -2.92
N ALA A 441 -3.94 -6.66 -2.06
CA ALA A 441 -4.47 -7.66 -1.13
C ALA A 441 -4.24 -7.20 0.32
N TYR A 442 -5.27 -7.26 1.15
CA TYR A 442 -5.31 -6.66 2.48
C TYR A 442 -5.31 -7.72 3.57
N GLY A 443 -4.56 -7.45 4.64
CA GLY A 443 -4.44 -8.29 5.83
C GLY A 443 -4.33 -7.45 7.10
N VAL A 444 -4.24 -8.12 8.26
CA VAL A 444 -4.07 -7.51 9.58
C VAL A 444 -2.90 -8.17 10.29
N ARG A 445 -1.91 -7.38 10.71
CA ARG A 445 -0.66 -7.87 11.30
C ARG A 445 -0.46 -7.35 12.73
N ASP A 446 -0.05 -8.26 13.60
CA ASP A 446 0.48 -7.98 14.93
C ASP A 446 1.98 -7.64 14.78
N LEU A 447 2.36 -6.38 14.99
CA LEU A 447 3.75 -5.93 14.77
C LEU A 447 4.73 -6.44 15.84
N PRO A 448 4.44 -6.43 17.15
CA PRO A 448 5.35 -6.94 18.17
C PRO A 448 5.38 -8.47 18.22
N GLY A 449 4.24 -9.12 17.96
CA GLY A 449 4.11 -10.58 17.86
C GLY A 449 4.51 -11.15 16.49
N ASN A 450 4.89 -10.31 15.53
CA ASN A 450 5.32 -10.64 14.16
C ASN A 450 4.34 -11.50 13.32
N ARG A 451 3.08 -11.65 13.75
CA ARG A 451 2.15 -12.66 13.22
C ARG A 451 0.98 -12.04 12.44
N TRP A 452 0.46 -12.81 11.49
CA TRP A 452 -0.83 -12.51 10.87
C TRP A 452 -1.97 -12.79 11.84
N ILE A 453 -2.91 -11.84 11.95
CA ILE A 453 -4.22 -12.07 12.57
C ILE A 453 -5.24 -12.34 11.46
N LEU A 454 -5.16 -11.59 10.35
CA LEU A 454 -5.81 -11.92 9.08
C LEU A 454 -4.74 -11.92 7.97
N PRO A 455 -4.59 -12.99 7.16
CA PRO A 455 -3.61 -13.01 6.07
C PRO A 455 -3.98 -12.02 4.95
N PRO A 456 -3.02 -11.63 4.09
CA PRO A 456 -3.24 -10.69 2.99
C PRO A 456 -3.97 -11.36 1.81
N GLU A 457 -5.24 -11.71 2.05
CA GLU A 457 -6.11 -12.47 1.13
C GLU A 457 -7.42 -11.73 0.79
N TYR A 458 -7.71 -10.62 1.48
CA TYR A 458 -8.95 -9.86 1.30
C TYR A 458 -8.78 -8.75 0.25
N ASN A 459 -9.85 -8.40 -0.46
CA ASN A 459 -9.84 -7.31 -1.45
C ASN A 459 -9.84 -5.92 -0.78
N TYR A 460 -10.29 -5.84 0.47
CA TYR A 460 -10.31 -4.63 1.29
C TYR A 460 -10.46 -5.02 2.77
N ILE A 461 -9.78 -4.31 3.67
CA ILE A 461 -9.97 -4.40 5.13
C ILE A 461 -10.08 -2.99 5.69
N THR A 462 -10.94 -2.78 6.68
CA THR A 462 -11.11 -1.49 7.35
C THR A 462 -11.58 -1.68 8.80
N ARG A 463 -11.39 -0.65 9.65
CA ARG A 463 -12.14 -0.54 10.90
C ARG A 463 -13.37 0.32 10.67
N ILE A 464 -14.55 -0.16 11.05
CA ILE A 464 -15.81 0.56 10.92
C ILE A 464 -16.16 1.32 12.21
N GLY A 465 -17.30 2.02 12.21
CA GLY A 465 -17.84 2.65 13.42
C GLY A 465 -17.93 1.64 14.57
N ASN A 466 -17.61 2.08 15.79
CA ASN A 466 -17.49 1.26 17.00
C ASN A 466 -16.30 0.27 17.02
N GLY A 467 -15.21 0.54 16.28
CA GLY A 467 -13.92 -0.13 16.46
C GLY A 467 -13.78 -1.52 15.81
N LEU A 468 -14.91 -2.15 15.48
CA LEU A 468 -15.01 -3.44 14.81
C LEU A 468 -14.18 -3.48 13.51
N GLY A 469 -13.53 -4.62 13.28
CA GLY A 469 -12.90 -4.93 12.00
C GLY A 469 -13.93 -5.38 10.96
N ARG A 470 -13.72 -5.00 9.70
CA ARG A 470 -14.46 -5.52 8.53
C ARG A 470 -13.47 -5.94 7.44
N ALA A 471 -13.62 -7.15 6.90
CA ALA A 471 -12.81 -7.67 5.81
C ALA A 471 -13.71 -8.15 4.66
N ASP A 472 -13.41 -7.71 3.44
CA ASP A 472 -14.19 -7.98 2.24
C ASP A 472 -13.39 -8.87 1.26
N SER A 473 -13.88 -10.08 0.98
CA SER A 473 -13.33 -10.96 -0.06
C SER A 473 -14.08 -10.76 -1.39
N ARG A 474 -13.97 -11.69 -2.35
CA ARG A 474 -14.79 -11.67 -3.57
C ARG A 474 -16.25 -12.07 -3.29
N ASP A 475 -16.43 -13.03 -2.39
CA ASP A 475 -17.68 -13.77 -2.21
C ASP A 475 -18.19 -13.74 -0.76
N THR A 476 -17.46 -13.09 0.15
CA THR A 476 -17.81 -12.95 1.58
C THR A 476 -17.49 -11.55 2.13
N ARG A 477 -18.27 -11.12 3.13
CA ARG A 477 -17.94 -10.03 4.05
C ARG A 477 -17.86 -10.58 5.47
N GLU A 478 -16.80 -10.25 6.18
CA GLU A 478 -16.50 -10.75 7.51
C GLU A 478 -16.32 -9.60 8.50
N TYR A 479 -16.83 -9.78 9.71
CA TYR A 479 -16.78 -8.82 10.81
C TYR A 479 -16.05 -9.42 12.00
N PHE A 480 -15.31 -8.56 12.70
CA PHE A 480 -14.42 -8.93 13.79
C PHE A 480 -14.53 -7.91 14.93
N ASP A 481 -14.17 -8.29 16.15
CA ASP A 481 -14.10 -7.34 17.28
C ASP A 481 -12.87 -6.42 17.19
N GLU A 482 -12.67 -5.58 18.22
CA GLU A 482 -11.54 -4.63 18.27
C GLU A 482 -10.17 -5.34 18.21
N ASP A 483 -10.10 -6.56 18.78
CA ASP A 483 -8.96 -7.48 18.83
C ASP A 483 -8.86 -8.39 17.58
N TRP A 484 -9.76 -8.22 16.61
CA TRP A 484 -9.91 -9.00 15.38
C TRP A 484 -10.32 -10.48 15.55
N ASN A 485 -11.02 -10.85 16.62
CA ASN A 485 -11.69 -12.17 16.72
C ASN A 485 -12.93 -12.20 15.80
N PRO A 486 -13.19 -13.30 15.06
CA PRO A 486 -14.29 -13.37 14.10
C PRO A 486 -15.67 -13.42 14.79
N ILE A 487 -16.54 -12.49 14.39
CA ILE A 487 -17.91 -12.35 14.89
C ILE A 487 -18.91 -12.97 13.90
N LEU A 488 -18.88 -12.52 12.64
CA LEU A 488 -19.93 -12.80 11.66
C LEU A 488 -19.34 -12.89 10.25
N LYS A 489 -19.70 -13.96 9.52
CA LYS A 489 -19.32 -14.18 8.12
C LYS A 489 -20.59 -14.27 7.27
N LEU A 490 -20.72 -13.38 6.29
CA LEU A 490 -21.89 -13.25 5.43
C LEU A 490 -21.51 -13.45 3.96
N ASP A 491 -22.33 -14.19 3.20
CA ASP A 491 -22.14 -14.28 1.75
C ASP A 491 -22.33 -12.92 1.08
N TYR A 492 -21.43 -12.57 0.17
CA TYR A 492 -21.48 -11.35 -0.63
C TYR A 492 -21.60 -11.72 -2.11
N SER A 493 -22.70 -11.32 -2.74
CA SER A 493 -22.97 -11.59 -4.16
C SER A 493 -23.91 -10.53 -4.72
N GLN A 494 -24.12 -10.49 -6.05
CA GLN A 494 -24.91 -9.44 -6.72
C GLN A 494 -26.34 -9.27 -6.14
N ASN A 495 -26.92 -10.36 -5.63
CA ASN A 495 -28.26 -10.41 -5.04
C ASN A 495 -28.29 -10.11 -3.52
N ILE A 496 -27.14 -9.97 -2.86
CA ILE A 496 -27.03 -9.53 -1.48
C ILE A 496 -26.62 -8.04 -1.46
N SER A 497 -27.17 -7.29 -0.52
CA SER A 497 -26.69 -5.96 -0.13
C SER A 497 -26.44 -5.98 1.37
N ILE A 498 -25.24 -5.64 1.79
CA ILE A 498 -24.89 -5.54 3.21
C ILE A 498 -24.75 -4.05 3.57
N SER A 499 -25.18 -3.68 4.76
CA SER A 499 -25.09 -2.30 5.26
C SER A 499 -24.90 -2.29 6.77
N GLU A 500 -24.01 -1.42 7.24
CA GLU A 500 -23.67 -1.25 8.64
C GLU A 500 -24.40 -0.04 9.25
N THR A 501 -24.85 -0.17 10.50
CA THR A 501 -25.39 0.92 11.33
C THR A 501 -24.56 1.04 12.62
N ASP A 502 -24.89 1.99 13.50
CA ASP A 502 -24.15 2.22 14.74
C ASP A 502 -24.32 1.03 15.73
N HIS A 503 -25.36 0.20 15.57
CA HIS A 503 -25.66 -0.92 16.49
C HIS A 503 -25.98 -2.27 15.81
N TYR A 504 -26.17 -2.32 14.48
CA TYR A 504 -26.62 -3.52 13.77
C TYR A 504 -26.05 -3.66 12.34
N ILE A 505 -25.97 -4.90 11.86
CA ILE A 505 -25.57 -5.26 10.48
C ILE A 505 -26.80 -5.79 9.73
N TRP A 506 -27.12 -5.19 8.58
CA TRP A 506 -28.25 -5.57 7.73
C TRP A 506 -27.76 -6.36 6.50
N ARG A 507 -28.16 -7.64 6.38
CA ARG A 507 -27.97 -8.48 5.19
C ARG A 507 -29.27 -8.56 4.40
N THR A 508 -29.38 -7.78 3.34
CA THR A 508 -30.57 -7.78 2.46
C THR A 508 -30.38 -8.72 1.28
N ASN A 509 -31.25 -9.73 1.16
CA ASN A 509 -31.41 -10.53 -0.04
C ASN A 509 -32.49 -9.90 -0.95
N LYS A 510 -32.05 -9.42 -2.13
CA LYS A 510 -32.90 -8.70 -3.09
C LYS A 510 -33.95 -9.59 -3.76
N GLU A 511 -33.61 -10.84 -4.07
CA GLU A 511 -34.55 -11.80 -4.70
C GLU A 511 -35.63 -12.27 -3.72
N GLN A 512 -35.28 -12.48 -2.46
CA GLN A 512 -36.22 -12.84 -1.39
C GLN A 512 -36.96 -11.62 -0.83
N ASN A 513 -36.55 -10.41 -1.23
CA ASN A 513 -37.12 -9.13 -0.82
C ASN A 513 -37.11 -8.93 0.72
N LYS A 514 -36.02 -9.37 1.37
CA LYS A 514 -35.91 -9.53 2.83
C LYS A 514 -34.56 -9.08 3.36
N SER A 515 -34.54 -8.59 4.59
CA SER A 515 -33.29 -8.29 5.31
C SER A 515 -33.19 -9.04 6.61
N GLU A 516 -32.04 -9.66 6.85
CA GLU A 516 -31.64 -10.32 8.09
C GLU A 516 -30.74 -9.35 8.87
N ILE A 517 -31.12 -9.04 10.11
CA ILE A 517 -30.50 -7.99 10.92
C ILE A 517 -29.83 -8.64 12.12
N TYR A 518 -28.53 -8.43 12.25
CA TYR A 518 -27.66 -9.00 13.27
C TYR A 518 -27.23 -7.90 14.24
N ASP A 519 -27.12 -8.22 15.54
CA ASP A 519 -26.42 -7.36 16.50
C ASP A 519 -24.90 -7.38 16.27
N LEU A 520 -24.17 -6.50 16.95
CA LEU A 520 -22.71 -6.41 16.83
C LEU A 520 -22.00 -7.66 17.37
N GLU A 521 -22.68 -8.51 18.13
CA GLU A 521 -22.21 -9.85 18.53
C GLU A 521 -22.55 -10.95 17.51
N GLY A 522 -23.01 -10.60 16.30
CA GLY A 522 -23.22 -11.52 15.17
C GLY A 522 -24.48 -12.38 15.27
N LYS A 523 -25.36 -12.13 16.23
CA LYS A 523 -26.59 -12.90 16.44
C LYS A 523 -27.76 -12.26 15.71
N LEU A 524 -28.56 -13.09 15.02
CA LEU A 524 -29.77 -12.66 14.33
C LEU A 524 -30.81 -12.11 15.31
N VAL A 525 -31.17 -10.84 15.15
CA VAL A 525 -32.15 -10.09 15.97
C VAL A 525 -33.52 -10.04 15.29
N ARG A 526 -33.55 -9.80 13.98
CA ARG A 526 -34.80 -9.63 13.22
C ARG A 526 -34.65 -10.10 11.77
N THR A 527 -35.75 -10.53 11.17
CA THR A 527 -35.91 -10.56 9.71
C THR A 527 -37.03 -9.61 9.31
N VAL A 528 -36.77 -8.72 8.35
CA VAL A 528 -37.74 -7.77 7.78
C VAL A 528 -38.16 -8.26 6.39
N ASP A 529 -39.45 -8.19 6.08
CA ASP A 529 -40.03 -8.54 4.77
C ASP A 529 -40.55 -7.26 4.11
N PHE A 530 -39.97 -6.88 2.97
CA PHE A 530 -40.29 -5.63 2.27
C PHE A 530 -41.49 -5.77 1.31
N THR A 531 -41.99 -6.99 1.10
CA THR A 531 -43.09 -7.30 0.16
C THR A 531 -44.38 -6.49 0.35
N PRO A 532 -44.77 -6.06 1.58
CA PRO A 532 -45.92 -5.16 1.76
C PRO A 532 -45.73 -3.75 1.16
N TYR A 533 -44.49 -3.33 0.91
CA TYR A 533 -44.11 -1.96 0.52
C TYR A 533 -43.65 -1.86 -0.94
N GLY A 534 -43.11 -2.94 -1.52
CA GLY A 534 -42.66 -2.99 -2.91
C GLY A 534 -41.51 -3.99 -3.08
N THR A 535 -40.74 -3.81 -4.15
CA THR A 535 -39.45 -4.51 -4.32
C THR A 535 -38.34 -3.60 -3.80
N TYR A 536 -37.48 -4.11 -2.93
CA TYR A 536 -36.27 -3.43 -2.46
C TYR A 536 -35.41 -2.92 -3.62
N ASP A 537 -34.82 -1.75 -3.43
CA ASP A 537 -33.93 -1.10 -4.40
C ASP A 537 -32.52 -0.94 -3.80
N TYR A 538 -32.39 -0.09 -2.78
CA TYR A 538 -31.19 0.13 -1.97
C TYR A 538 -31.58 0.56 -0.55
N MET A 539 -30.62 0.59 0.37
CA MET A 539 -30.78 1.20 1.69
C MET A 539 -29.70 2.27 1.92
N VAL A 540 -30.09 3.35 2.59
CA VAL A 540 -29.15 4.29 3.24
C VAL A 540 -29.21 4.04 4.74
N ALA A 541 -28.09 3.61 5.32
CA ALA A 541 -27.97 3.31 6.74
C ALA A 541 -27.88 4.59 7.62
N GLY A 542 -27.59 4.38 8.91
CA GLY A 542 -27.56 5.40 9.96
C GLY A 542 -28.67 5.20 11.01
N PRO A 543 -28.76 6.08 12.02
CA PRO A 543 -29.68 5.90 13.17
C PRO A 543 -31.16 5.69 12.80
N ILE A 544 -31.58 6.25 11.66
CA ILE A 544 -32.84 5.89 10.99
C ILE A 544 -32.53 5.39 9.58
N CYS A 545 -32.59 4.07 9.38
CA CYS A 545 -32.40 3.40 8.09
C CYS A 545 -33.47 3.82 7.07
N SER A 546 -33.04 4.06 5.84
CA SER A 546 -33.86 4.53 4.72
C SER A 546 -33.90 3.47 3.63
N VAL A 547 -34.97 2.68 3.53
CA VAL A 547 -35.08 1.61 2.53
C VAL A 547 -35.89 2.11 1.33
N SER A 548 -35.24 2.25 0.17
CA SER A 548 -35.88 2.61 -1.09
C SER A 548 -36.62 1.41 -1.69
N MET A 549 -37.84 1.62 -2.15
CA MET A 549 -38.67 0.63 -2.85
C MET A 549 -38.92 1.06 -4.29
N ASN A 550 -38.61 0.16 -5.24
CA ASN A 550 -38.74 0.38 -6.68
C ASN A 550 -40.17 0.82 -7.06
N GLY A 551 -40.33 2.10 -7.40
CA GLY A 551 -41.61 2.69 -7.81
C GLY A 551 -42.62 2.99 -6.69
N ALA A 552 -42.27 2.74 -5.42
CA ALA A 552 -43.16 2.96 -4.26
C ALA A 552 -42.62 3.99 -3.23
N GLY A 553 -41.36 4.41 -3.37
CA GLY A 553 -40.73 5.39 -2.48
C GLY A 553 -40.06 4.75 -1.27
N THR A 554 -39.73 5.56 -0.27
CA THR A 554 -38.88 5.14 0.85
C THR A 554 -39.70 4.75 2.09
N VAL A 555 -39.22 3.74 2.84
CA VAL A 555 -39.72 3.38 4.18
C VAL A 555 -38.60 3.62 5.20
N LEU A 556 -38.93 4.23 6.34
CA LEU A 556 -37.97 4.51 7.40
C LEU A 556 -38.06 3.47 8.52
N TYR A 557 -36.92 2.92 8.90
CA TYR A 557 -36.77 1.93 9.97
C TYR A 557 -35.81 2.45 11.05
N GLN A 558 -35.95 1.97 12.28
CA GLN A 558 -34.88 2.05 13.27
C GLN A 558 -33.79 1.03 12.91
N GLU A 559 -32.59 1.16 13.47
CA GLU A 559 -31.47 0.25 13.20
C GLU A 559 -31.78 -1.22 13.48
N ASP A 560 -32.66 -1.52 14.45
CA ASP A 560 -33.11 -2.89 14.77
C ASP A 560 -34.09 -3.48 13.75
N GLY A 561 -34.50 -2.71 12.74
CA GLY A 561 -35.49 -3.07 11.72
C GLY A 561 -36.96 -2.98 12.16
N SER A 562 -37.26 -2.34 13.30
CA SER A 562 -38.62 -1.88 13.58
C SER A 562 -38.98 -0.69 12.68
N ILE A 563 -40.24 -0.58 12.26
CA ILE A 563 -40.70 0.54 11.41
C ILE A 563 -40.70 1.82 12.24
N PHE A 564 -39.97 2.83 11.76
CA PHE A 564 -39.97 4.18 12.34
C PHE A 564 -41.07 5.04 11.71
N LEU A 565 -41.14 5.08 10.38
CA LEU A 565 -42.17 5.82 9.65
C LEU A 565 -42.41 5.24 8.26
N ASP A 566 -43.69 5.03 7.92
CA ASP A 566 -44.16 4.84 6.54
C ASP A 566 -45.25 5.88 6.17
N MET A 567 -45.64 5.93 4.89
CA MET A 567 -46.65 6.88 4.41
C MET A 567 -48.05 6.71 5.02
N ASN A 568 -48.39 5.53 5.57
CA ASN A 568 -49.67 5.28 6.24
C ASN A 568 -49.69 5.87 7.66
N MET A 569 -48.53 6.11 8.25
CA MET A 569 -48.38 6.72 9.59
C MET A 569 -48.50 8.25 9.56
N ILE A 570 -48.48 8.88 8.38
CA ILE A 570 -48.60 10.33 8.22
C ILE A 570 -50.10 10.74 8.28
N PRO A 571 -50.48 11.77 9.08
CA PRO A 571 -51.86 12.20 9.17
C PRO A 571 -52.45 12.65 7.83
N GLN A 572 -53.68 12.22 7.53
CA GLN A 572 -54.38 12.57 6.29
C GLN A 572 -54.60 14.09 6.12
N GLU A 573 -54.67 14.83 7.23
CA GLU A 573 -54.74 16.29 7.25
C GLU A 573 -53.43 16.98 6.82
N ILE A 574 -52.28 16.30 6.94
CA ILE A 574 -50.98 16.75 6.41
C ILE A 574 -50.88 16.43 4.92
N ILE A 575 -51.27 15.22 4.52
CA ILE A 575 -51.36 14.82 3.10
C ILE A 575 -52.26 15.78 2.30
N ALA A 576 -53.38 16.24 2.89
CA ALA A 576 -54.27 17.23 2.29
C ALA A 576 -53.65 18.63 2.12
N GLN A 577 -52.63 19.00 2.90
CA GLN A 577 -51.94 20.30 2.79
C GLN A 577 -50.92 20.34 1.65
N MET A 578 -50.43 19.20 1.19
CA MET A 578 -49.40 19.09 0.14
C MET A 578 -49.89 19.44 -1.29
N SER A 579 -51.12 19.95 -1.45
CA SER A 579 -51.72 20.38 -2.73
C SER A 579 -51.51 19.40 -3.91
N VAL A 580 -51.72 18.11 -3.62
CA VAL A 580 -51.52 16.95 -4.50
C VAL A 580 -51.90 17.19 -5.97
N GLU A 581 -50.93 17.06 -6.88
CA GLU A 581 -51.18 17.03 -8.33
C GLU A 581 -52.16 15.89 -8.68
N PRO A 582 -53.21 16.13 -9.51
CA PRO A 582 -54.20 15.11 -9.82
C PRO A 582 -53.61 13.81 -10.39
N GLY A 583 -53.64 12.74 -9.59
CA GLY A 583 -53.11 11.42 -9.97
C GLY A 583 -51.68 11.13 -9.51
N LYS A 584 -51.04 12.02 -8.73
CA LYS A 584 -49.82 11.71 -7.98
C LYS A 584 -50.18 11.29 -6.55
N SER A 585 -49.41 10.38 -5.98
CA SER A 585 -49.40 10.11 -4.54
C SER A 585 -48.16 10.76 -3.92
N PRO A 586 -48.23 11.31 -2.69
CA PRO A 586 -47.04 11.67 -1.94
C PRO A 586 -46.27 10.42 -1.49
N TYR A 587 -44.95 10.54 -1.38
CA TYR A 587 -44.07 9.50 -0.84
C TYR A 587 -42.93 10.12 0.00
N ILE A 588 -42.34 9.34 0.91
CA ILE A 588 -41.08 9.71 1.56
C ILE A 588 -40.00 9.59 0.49
N GLU A 589 -39.30 10.68 0.21
CA GLU A 589 -38.13 10.69 -0.66
C GLU A 589 -36.86 10.46 0.16
N SER A 590 -36.62 11.27 1.19
CA SER A 590 -35.44 11.20 2.05
C SER A 590 -35.73 11.66 3.49
N ARG A 591 -34.73 11.61 4.36
CA ARG A 591 -34.81 12.04 5.78
C ARG A 591 -33.44 12.51 6.29
N ASN A 592 -33.44 13.40 7.28
CA ASN A 592 -32.22 13.77 8.01
C ASN A 592 -31.76 12.65 8.98
N LYS A 593 -30.54 12.74 9.53
CA LYS A 593 -29.90 11.64 10.28
C LYS A 593 -30.76 11.02 11.39
N MET A 594 -31.49 11.87 12.15
CA MET A 594 -32.40 11.47 13.23
C MET A 594 -33.82 11.07 12.77
N GLY A 595 -34.14 11.15 11.47
CA GLY A 595 -35.49 10.90 10.93
C GLY A 595 -36.57 11.88 11.41
N ARG A 596 -36.20 12.94 12.14
CA ARG A 596 -37.15 13.91 12.67
C ARG A 596 -37.71 14.78 11.55
N ILE A 597 -36.86 15.28 10.65
CA ILE A 597 -37.32 16.00 9.46
C ILE A 597 -37.23 15.06 8.25
N VAL A 598 -38.40 14.82 7.67
CA VAL A 598 -38.60 13.89 6.56
C VAL A 598 -38.96 14.70 5.32
N ASN A 599 -38.27 14.43 4.21
CA ASN A 599 -38.58 14.99 2.91
C ASN A 599 -39.70 14.18 2.26
N LEU A 600 -40.88 14.77 2.16
CA LEU A 600 -42.02 14.20 1.45
C LEU A 600 -42.12 14.83 0.07
N ARG A 601 -42.09 14.03 -1.00
CA ARG A 601 -42.27 14.52 -2.37
C ARG A 601 -43.68 14.21 -2.89
N CYS A 602 -44.29 15.16 -3.58
CA CYS A 602 -45.53 14.96 -4.32
C CYS A 602 -45.46 15.68 -5.68
N GLY A 603 -45.62 14.93 -6.77
CA GLY A 603 -45.35 15.47 -8.11
C GLY A 603 -43.89 15.94 -8.24
N ASN A 604 -43.70 17.17 -8.68
CA ASN A 604 -42.38 17.82 -8.74
C ASN A 604 -42.00 18.57 -7.44
N GLN A 605 -42.85 18.55 -6.40
CA GLN A 605 -42.70 19.43 -5.23
C GLN A 605 -42.28 18.67 -3.97
N GLN A 606 -41.36 19.26 -3.19
CA GLN A 606 -40.86 18.73 -1.93
C GLN A 606 -41.44 19.45 -0.70
N PHE A 607 -41.52 18.73 0.42
CA PHE A 607 -42.04 19.24 1.68
C PHE A 607 -41.24 18.71 2.87
N ALA A 608 -40.82 19.60 3.76
CA ALA A 608 -40.16 19.24 5.01
C ALA A 608 -41.22 18.97 6.09
N TYR A 609 -41.35 17.70 6.53
CA TYR A 609 -42.28 17.26 7.56
C TYR A 609 -41.55 16.96 8.87
N ASP A 610 -41.92 17.65 9.95
CA ASP A 610 -41.49 17.30 11.31
C ASP A 610 -42.35 16.13 11.81
N SER A 611 -41.74 14.95 11.97
CA SER A 611 -42.41 13.71 12.36
C SER A 611 -42.80 13.66 13.84
N GLN A 612 -42.17 14.50 14.68
CA GLN A 612 -42.47 14.64 16.10
C GLN A 612 -43.63 15.62 16.33
N GLU A 613 -43.54 16.81 15.75
CA GLU A 613 -44.59 17.85 15.83
C GLU A 613 -45.75 17.61 14.84
N LYS A 614 -45.60 16.64 13.94
CA LYS A 614 -46.58 16.19 12.92
C LYS A 614 -47.10 17.33 12.05
N ARG A 615 -46.19 18.14 11.51
CA ARG A 615 -46.50 19.34 10.71
C ARG A 615 -45.52 19.55 9.57
N LEU A 616 -45.96 20.24 8.52
CA LEU A 616 -45.07 20.76 7.48
C LEU A 616 -44.36 22.04 7.96
N LEU A 617 -43.11 22.23 7.53
CA LEU A 617 -42.29 23.40 7.82
C LEU A 617 -42.24 24.41 6.65
N ASN A 618 -42.58 23.96 5.44
CA ASN A 618 -42.78 24.79 4.25
C ASN A 618 -44.26 24.76 3.78
N ALA A 619 -44.68 25.82 3.11
CA ALA A 619 -45.98 25.94 2.46
C ALA A 619 -45.91 25.53 0.97
N PRO A 620 -47.05 25.21 0.31
CA PRO A 620 -47.06 24.93 -1.12
C PRO A 620 -46.48 26.07 -1.96
N GLY A 621 -45.49 25.75 -2.81
CA GLY A 621 -44.74 26.72 -3.61
C GLY A 621 -43.49 27.33 -2.96
N GLU A 622 -43.11 26.89 -1.76
CA GLU A 622 -41.80 27.17 -1.16
C GLU A 622 -40.84 26.01 -1.46
N ASP A 623 -39.72 26.30 -2.14
CA ASP A 623 -38.70 25.30 -2.47
C ASP A 623 -37.96 24.83 -1.20
N VAL A 624 -37.57 23.56 -1.18
CA VAL A 624 -36.85 22.92 -0.07
C VAL A 624 -35.66 22.18 -0.64
N TRP A 625 -34.48 22.30 -0.02
CA TRP A 625 -33.31 21.50 -0.40
C TRP A 625 -32.70 20.87 0.85
N PHE A 626 -32.39 19.57 0.75
CA PHE A 626 -31.77 18.79 1.81
C PHE A 626 -30.32 18.50 1.46
N TRP A 627 -29.43 18.71 2.42
CA TRP A 627 -28.03 18.30 2.41
C TRP A 627 -27.78 17.43 3.66
N ASP A 628 -26.55 16.97 3.89
CA ASP A 628 -26.28 16.13 5.06
C ASP A 628 -26.45 16.95 6.36
N GLY A 629 -27.20 16.40 7.32
CA GLY A 629 -27.64 17.06 8.55
C GLY A 629 -28.59 18.29 8.40
N ILE A 630 -28.52 19.06 7.32
CA ILE A 630 -29.10 20.42 7.19
C ILE A 630 -30.09 20.51 6.02
N PHE A 631 -31.12 21.35 6.14
CA PHE A 631 -31.99 21.69 5.02
C PHE A 631 -32.30 23.19 4.92
N SER A 632 -32.61 23.65 3.71
CA SER A 632 -33.12 25.00 3.45
C SER A 632 -34.62 25.00 3.14
N ILE A 633 -35.26 26.14 3.39
CA ILE A 633 -36.53 26.51 2.78
C ILE A 633 -36.34 27.89 2.14
N THR A 634 -36.65 28.00 0.84
CA THR A 634 -36.51 29.25 0.07
C THR A 634 -37.87 29.92 -0.08
N ARG A 635 -37.95 31.18 0.33
CA ARG A 635 -39.16 32.01 0.38
C ARG A 635 -38.95 33.26 -0.47
N GLY A 636 -39.24 33.14 -1.76
CA GLY A 636 -38.91 34.18 -2.74
C GLY A 636 -37.39 34.29 -2.89
N THR A 637 -36.80 35.41 -2.45
CA THR A 637 -35.34 35.63 -2.44
C THR A 637 -34.67 35.31 -1.11
N GLN A 638 -35.42 34.95 -0.07
CA GLN A 638 -34.84 34.63 1.25
C GLN A 638 -34.65 33.12 1.41
N VAL A 639 -33.42 32.69 1.66
CA VAL A 639 -33.11 31.34 2.14
C VAL A 639 -33.21 31.31 3.66
N SER A 640 -33.74 30.22 4.22
CA SER A 640 -33.71 29.93 5.67
C SER A 640 -33.16 28.53 5.86
N LEU A 641 -32.08 28.37 6.64
CA LEU A 641 -31.51 27.07 6.98
C LEU A 641 -32.09 26.54 8.29
N TYR A 642 -32.04 25.22 8.45
CA TYR A 642 -32.55 24.48 9.59
C TYR A 642 -31.66 23.27 9.87
N ASP A 643 -31.46 22.95 11.14
CA ASP A 643 -30.65 21.81 11.60
C ASP A 643 -31.39 20.46 11.47
N GLU A 644 -30.76 19.38 11.94
CA GLU A 644 -31.40 18.06 11.98
C GLU A 644 -32.60 17.95 12.95
N ASN A 645 -32.86 18.99 13.74
CA ASN A 645 -34.02 19.10 14.62
C ASN A 645 -35.13 20.01 14.05
N GLY A 646 -34.95 20.59 12.85
CA GLY A 646 -35.86 21.57 12.28
C GLY A 646 -35.86 22.92 13.03
N ILE A 647 -34.83 23.18 13.83
CA ILE A 647 -34.57 24.46 14.49
C ILE A 647 -33.94 25.39 13.43
N PRO A 648 -34.46 26.61 13.22
CA PRO A 648 -33.88 27.53 12.25
C PRO A 648 -32.44 27.87 12.64
N LEU A 649 -31.49 27.48 11.79
CA LEU A 649 -30.09 27.85 11.93
C LEU A 649 -29.95 29.36 11.75
N LYS A 650 -29.11 29.93 12.59
CA LYS A 650 -28.72 31.33 12.56
C LYS A 650 -27.25 31.43 12.90
N THR A 651 -26.64 32.52 12.45
CA THR A 651 -25.32 32.88 12.96
C THR A 651 -25.34 33.25 14.44
N ASN A 652 -24.19 33.38 15.10
CA ASN A 652 -24.12 33.96 16.45
C ASN A 652 -24.62 35.42 16.48
N SER A 653 -24.57 36.12 15.35
CA SER A 653 -25.18 37.45 15.16
C SER A 653 -26.71 37.42 14.95
N GLY A 654 -27.32 36.23 14.87
CA GLY A 654 -28.76 36.04 14.71
C GLY A 654 -29.29 36.14 13.28
N ALA A 655 -28.40 36.19 12.29
CA ALA A 655 -28.72 36.35 10.87
C ALA A 655 -29.28 35.07 10.23
N SER A 656 -30.07 35.23 9.17
CA SER A 656 -30.34 34.16 8.21
C SER A 656 -29.21 34.10 7.18
N PHE A 657 -28.95 32.91 6.63
CA PHE A 657 -27.94 32.68 5.61
C PHE A 657 -28.41 33.11 4.21
N ASN A 658 -27.46 33.51 3.37
CA ASN A 658 -27.67 34.00 2.00
C ASN A 658 -27.27 32.95 0.95
N GLY A 659 -26.33 32.04 1.25
CA GLY A 659 -25.91 31.01 0.31
C GLY A 659 -25.09 29.87 0.94
N TYR A 660 -24.91 28.81 0.14
CA TYR A 660 -24.12 27.61 0.42
C TYR A 660 -22.71 27.73 -0.16
N LEU A 661 -21.75 27.06 0.47
CA LEU A 661 -20.34 26.95 0.11
C LEU A 661 -19.89 25.48 0.21
N GLU A 662 -18.71 25.15 -0.28
CA GLU A 662 -18.19 23.77 -0.25
C GLU A 662 -18.05 23.20 1.17
N ASN A 663 -18.15 21.87 1.26
CA ASN A 663 -18.03 21.08 2.50
C ASN A 663 -18.93 21.56 3.64
N GLY A 664 -20.24 21.67 3.35
CA GLY A 664 -21.27 21.97 4.37
C GLY A 664 -21.26 23.41 4.90
N CYS A 665 -20.37 24.27 4.40
CA CYS A 665 -20.27 25.65 4.87
C CYS A 665 -21.37 26.54 4.27
N PHE A 666 -21.75 27.59 4.99
CA PHE A 666 -22.73 28.58 4.55
C PHE A 666 -22.26 29.98 4.88
N TYR A 667 -22.78 30.98 4.17
CA TYR A 667 -22.53 32.39 4.48
C TYR A 667 -23.82 33.18 4.68
N SER A 668 -23.76 34.20 5.53
CA SER A 668 -24.74 35.28 5.60
C SER A 668 -24.08 36.62 5.25
N LEU A 669 -24.89 37.56 4.75
CA LEU A 669 -24.49 38.93 4.44
C LEU A 669 -25.49 39.89 5.10
N GLN A 670 -25.04 40.63 6.11
CA GLN A 670 -25.84 41.67 6.77
C GLN A 670 -24.98 42.87 7.16
N ASN A 671 -25.48 44.09 6.93
CA ASN A 671 -24.86 45.35 7.40
C ASN A 671 -23.34 45.42 7.14
N ASN A 672 -22.91 45.24 5.88
CA ASN A 672 -21.51 45.30 5.47
C ASN A 672 -20.60 44.31 6.24
N THR A 673 -21.17 43.19 6.67
CA THR A 673 -20.49 42.08 7.35
C THR A 673 -20.91 40.78 6.68
N ILE A 674 -19.93 39.93 6.34
CA ILE A 674 -20.16 38.55 5.92
C ILE A 674 -19.76 37.64 7.08
N THR A 675 -20.60 36.65 7.39
CA THR A 675 -20.29 35.62 8.38
C THR A 675 -20.40 34.26 7.72
N VAL A 676 -19.28 33.54 7.68
CA VAL A 676 -19.19 32.15 7.20
C VAL A 676 -19.14 31.21 8.40
N GLY A 677 -19.78 30.04 8.30
CA GLY A 677 -19.69 28.98 9.29
C GLY A 677 -20.17 27.63 8.75
N ASP A 678 -19.85 26.55 9.46
CA ASP A 678 -20.22 25.15 9.15
C ASP A 678 -21.71 24.81 9.34
N GLY A 679 -22.49 25.73 9.91
CA GLY A 679 -23.92 25.53 10.13
C GLY A 679 -24.29 24.62 11.31
N ILE A 680 -23.34 24.01 12.03
CA ILE A 680 -23.61 23.12 13.19
C ILE A 680 -22.93 23.65 14.46
N GLY A 681 -22.94 24.97 14.63
CA GLY A 681 -22.49 25.64 15.86
C GLY A 681 -20.99 25.61 16.11
N GLY A 682 -20.17 25.29 15.09
CA GLY A 682 -18.72 25.42 15.17
C GLY A 682 -18.26 26.86 14.92
N GLN A 683 -17.07 27.01 14.33
CA GLN A 683 -16.36 28.28 14.32
C GLN A 683 -16.85 29.22 13.21
N GLU A 684 -17.29 30.41 13.60
CA GLU A 684 -17.71 31.46 12.67
C GLU A 684 -16.59 32.43 12.32
N TYR A 685 -16.43 32.70 11.02
CA TYR A 685 -15.47 33.65 10.48
C TYR A 685 -16.21 34.91 10.02
N VAL A 686 -15.82 36.07 10.57
CA VAL A 686 -16.59 37.33 10.47
C VAL A 686 -15.80 38.41 9.73
N TYR A 687 -16.05 38.49 8.43
CA TYR A 687 -15.42 39.44 7.52
C TYR A 687 -16.19 40.76 7.50
N ARG A 688 -15.46 41.89 7.45
CA ARG A 688 -16.04 43.25 7.45
C ARG A 688 -15.49 44.05 6.28
N GLY A 689 -16.39 44.56 5.42
CA GLY A 689 -16.02 45.19 4.16
C GLY A 689 -17.23 45.82 3.47
N THR A 690 -17.02 46.47 2.33
CA THR A 690 -18.11 47.19 1.62
C THR A 690 -18.94 46.24 0.76
N PHE A 691 -19.59 45.28 1.40
CA PHE A 691 -20.34 44.20 0.76
C PHE A 691 -21.79 44.62 0.45
N ASP A 692 -22.25 44.34 -0.77
CA ASP A 692 -23.62 44.54 -1.25
C ASP A 692 -24.20 43.26 -1.89
N ASP A 693 -25.44 43.32 -2.38
CA ASP A 693 -26.17 42.17 -2.97
C ASP A 693 -25.52 41.58 -4.26
N SER A 694 -24.46 42.21 -4.79
CA SER A 694 -23.64 41.66 -5.89
C SER A 694 -22.41 40.89 -5.42
N THR A 695 -22.15 40.85 -4.10
CA THR A 695 -21.00 40.15 -3.51
C THR A 695 -21.14 38.64 -3.66
N ASN A 696 -20.11 38.01 -4.22
CA ASN A 696 -20.02 36.58 -4.41
C ASN A 696 -19.05 35.99 -3.37
N VAL A 697 -19.43 34.89 -2.73
CA VAL A 697 -18.62 34.21 -1.72
C VAL A 697 -18.39 32.78 -2.18
N ARG A 698 -17.15 32.31 -2.12
CA ARG A 698 -16.74 30.94 -2.44
C ARG A 698 -15.82 30.39 -1.36
N LYS A 699 -15.67 29.07 -1.35
CA LYS A 699 -14.71 28.33 -0.53
C LYS A 699 -13.93 27.41 -1.45
N TYR A 700 -12.66 27.16 -1.14
CA TYR A 700 -11.79 26.20 -1.83
C TYR A 700 -10.82 25.64 -0.79
N GLY A 701 -10.91 24.34 -0.47
CA GLY A 701 -10.19 23.80 0.69
C GLY A 701 -10.57 24.55 1.98
N ARG A 702 -9.58 25.12 2.68
CA ARG A 702 -9.77 26.07 3.81
C ARG A 702 -9.94 27.55 3.42
N LEU A 703 -9.61 27.94 2.19
CA LEU A 703 -9.66 29.35 1.76
C LEU A 703 -11.10 29.85 1.57
N ILE A 704 -11.35 31.08 2.02
CA ILE A 704 -12.61 31.82 1.81
C ILE A 704 -12.34 32.99 0.86
N MET A 705 -13.05 33.00 -0.27
CA MET A 705 -12.90 33.99 -1.34
C MET A 705 -14.14 34.87 -1.40
N ILE A 706 -13.95 36.19 -1.30
CA ILE A 706 -15.01 37.20 -1.32
C ILE A 706 -14.76 38.16 -2.49
N GLU A 707 -15.58 38.05 -3.51
CA GLU A 707 -15.52 38.80 -4.77
C GLU A 707 -16.60 39.90 -4.75
N THR A 708 -16.20 41.17 -4.70
CA THR A 708 -17.07 42.30 -4.39
C THR A 708 -17.24 43.27 -5.56
N GLY A 709 -18.44 43.81 -5.74
CA GLY A 709 -18.73 44.90 -6.68
C GLY A 709 -19.04 44.47 -8.12
N PRO A 710 -19.41 45.44 -8.99
CA PRO A 710 -19.80 45.15 -10.37
C PRO A 710 -18.60 44.72 -11.22
N GLU A 711 -18.88 43.98 -12.29
CA GLU A 711 -17.92 43.27 -13.16
C GLU A 711 -16.71 44.11 -13.64
N ASN A 712 -16.88 45.42 -13.83
CA ASN A 712 -15.82 46.34 -14.28
C ASN A 712 -15.02 47.02 -13.13
N GLN A 713 -15.28 46.66 -11.86
CA GLN A 713 -14.65 47.26 -10.68
C GLN A 713 -14.34 46.23 -9.57
N ARG A 714 -14.43 44.92 -9.87
CA ARG A 714 -14.34 43.86 -8.87
C ARG A 714 -13.07 43.95 -8.02
N GLU A 715 -13.25 43.77 -6.72
CA GLU A 715 -12.18 43.56 -5.74
C GLU A 715 -12.32 42.14 -5.20
N LEU A 716 -11.24 41.36 -5.27
CA LEU A 716 -11.16 40.01 -4.70
C LEU A 716 -10.41 40.08 -3.37
N TYR A 717 -11.02 39.52 -2.33
CA TYR A 717 -10.43 39.34 -1.01
C TYR A 717 -10.39 37.85 -0.68
N ILE A 718 -9.23 37.37 -0.24
CA ILE A 718 -9.00 35.96 0.07
C ILE A 718 -8.50 35.87 1.50
N TYR A 719 -9.15 35.02 2.27
CA TYR A 719 -8.86 34.76 3.67
C TYR A 719 -8.49 33.29 3.83
N ASP A 720 -7.42 33.02 4.57
CA ASP A 720 -7.26 31.72 5.22
C ASP A 720 -7.94 31.83 6.58
N MET A 721 -9.07 31.13 6.75
CA MET A 721 -9.93 31.24 7.92
C MET A 721 -10.31 32.70 8.27
N ASP A 722 -9.85 33.29 9.37
CA ASP A 722 -10.05 34.72 9.68
C ASP A 722 -8.94 35.66 9.19
N GLN A 723 -7.79 35.14 8.77
CA GLN A 723 -6.65 35.94 8.32
C GLN A 723 -6.79 36.33 6.85
N LEU A 724 -6.84 37.64 6.56
CA LEU A 724 -6.73 38.15 5.19
C LEU A 724 -5.32 37.85 4.66
N ILE A 725 -5.22 37.03 3.62
CA ILE A 725 -3.95 36.70 2.96
C ILE A 725 -3.69 37.59 1.74
N ALA A 726 -4.73 37.94 0.97
CA ALA A 726 -4.64 38.83 -0.19
C ALA A 726 -5.94 39.63 -0.37
N GLY A 727 -5.87 40.89 -0.82
CA GLY A 727 -7.09 41.69 -1.02
C GLY A 727 -6.95 42.95 -1.87
N GLY A 728 -7.70 43.04 -2.97
CA GLY A 728 -7.75 44.24 -3.82
C GLY A 728 -8.26 44.02 -5.25
N LYS A 729 -8.04 45.02 -6.11
CA LYS A 729 -8.38 44.98 -7.56
C LYS A 729 -7.31 44.28 -8.40
N ASP A 730 -6.09 44.25 -7.89
CA ASP A 730 -4.90 43.70 -8.55
C ASP A 730 -4.71 42.20 -8.23
N ILE A 731 -5.51 41.66 -7.29
CA ILE A 731 -5.53 40.24 -6.91
C ILE A 731 -6.35 39.41 -7.90
N THR A 732 -5.79 38.31 -8.37
CA THR A 732 -6.52 37.29 -9.15
C THR A 732 -6.06 35.88 -8.81
N CYS A 733 -6.87 34.88 -9.15
CA CYS A 733 -6.51 33.47 -9.03
C CYS A 733 -6.55 32.74 -10.36
N GLU A 734 -5.64 31.80 -10.54
CA GLU A 734 -5.70 30.78 -11.58
C GLU A 734 -5.93 29.41 -10.93
N TYR A 735 -6.67 28.53 -11.63
CA TYR A 735 -7.04 27.21 -11.15
C TYR A 735 -6.41 26.16 -12.05
N TYR A 736 -5.72 25.20 -11.45
CA TYR A 736 -5.10 24.06 -12.11
C TYR A 736 -5.80 22.76 -11.68
N GLU A 737 -5.35 21.61 -12.17
CA GLU A 737 -6.05 20.33 -11.99
C GLU A 737 -6.01 19.81 -10.54
N SER A 738 -5.02 20.25 -9.74
CA SER A 738 -4.80 19.86 -8.34
C SER A 738 -4.50 21.03 -7.38
N SER A 739 -4.52 22.27 -7.86
CA SER A 739 -4.08 23.45 -7.09
C SER A 739 -4.71 24.77 -7.57
N ILE A 740 -4.55 25.82 -6.78
CA ILE A 740 -4.92 27.22 -7.10
C ILE A 740 -3.71 28.13 -6.85
N SER A 741 -3.50 29.15 -7.68
CA SER A 741 -2.55 30.23 -7.41
C SER A 741 -3.27 31.53 -7.02
N ILE A 742 -2.63 32.34 -6.17
CA ILE A 742 -3.06 33.69 -5.81
C ILE A 742 -1.96 34.65 -6.28
N VAL A 743 -2.33 35.57 -7.17
CA VAL A 743 -1.41 36.52 -7.81
C VAL A 743 -1.77 37.96 -7.42
N ASP A 744 -0.85 38.71 -6.81
CA ASP A 744 -0.95 40.17 -6.68
C ASP A 744 -0.18 40.86 -7.81
N LYS A 745 -0.93 41.38 -8.80
CA LYS A 745 -0.37 42.04 -10.00
C LYS A 745 0.29 43.40 -9.75
N LYS A 746 0.33 43.86 -8.49
CA LYS A 746 0.95 45.11 -8.06
C LYS A 746 2.30 44.89 -7.35
N THR A 747 2.52 43.71 -6.78
CA THR A 747 3.83 43.29 -6.23
C THR A 747 4.55 42.28 -7.11
N ASP A 748 3.83 41.59 -8.02
CA ASP A 748 4.30 40.45 -8.82
C ASP A 748 4.54 39.18 -7.97
N GLU A 749 3.94 39.13 -6.76
CA GLU A 749 3.96 37.99 -5.85
C GLU A 749 2.91 36.94 -6.24
N ILE A 750 3.28 35.65 -6.16
CA ILE A 750 2.43 34.50 -6.48
C ILE A 750 2.55 33.45 -5.37
N ILE A 751 1.46 33.14 -4.69
CA ILE A 751 1.40 32.10 -3.65
C ILE A 751 0.53 30.94 -4.17
N TYR A 752 1.00 29.71 -4.02
CA TYR A 752 0.29 28.50 -4.47
C TYR A 752 -0.42 27.80 -3.31
N TYR A 753 -1.51 27.09 -3.59
CA TYR A 753 -2.24 26.28 -2.62
C TYR A 753 -2.73 24.99 -3.28
N ASP A 754 -2.68 23.86 -2.56
CA ASP A 754 -3.20 22.58 -3.05
C ASP A 754 -4.74 22.48 -2.98
N TYR A 755 -5.30 21.36 -3.42
CA TYR A 755 -6.74 21.09 -3.40
C TYR A 755 -7.35 21.06 -1.97
N ALA A 756 -6.57 20.76 -0.93
CA ALA A 756 -7.01 20.88 0.47
C ALA A 756 -6.97 22.34 0.97
N GLY A 757 -6.35 23.25 0.20
CA GLY A 757 -6.08 24.63 0.58
C GLY A 757 -4.89 24.75 1.54
N MET A 758 -3.96 23.79 1.55
CA MET A 758 -2.66 23.98 2.20
C MET A 758 -1.81 24.95 1.37
N PRO A 759 -1.15 25.95 1.99
CA PRO A 759 -0.20 26.78 1.27
C PRO A 759 1.00 25.95 0.82
N ILE A 760 1.36 26.12 -0.44
CA ILE A 760 2.65 25.76 -1.01
C ILE A 760 3.45 27.07 -1.01
N ASP A 761 4.55 27.11 -0.25
CA ASP A 761 5.26 28.36 0.00
C ASP A 761 6.19 28.80 -1.15
N ASP A 762 6.74 30.01 -1.03
CA ASP A 762 7.58 30.65 -2.05
C ASP A 762 8.91 29.89 -2.30
N ASP A 763 9.32 28.99 -1.39
CA ASP A 763 10.51 28.13 -1.50
C ASP A 763 10.16 26.71 -2.03
N GLY A 764 8.87 26.40 -2.24
CA GLY A 764 8.39 25.14 -2.80
C GLY A 764 8.10 24.04 -1.79
N GLU A 765 7.75 24.38 -0.54
CA GLU A 765 7.40 23.39 0.48
C GLU A 765 5.93 22.96 0.43
N GLN A 766 5.68 21.65 0.63
CA GLN A 766 4.34 21.06 0.74
C GLN A 766 4.11 20.52 2.15
N ILE A 767 2.97 20.81 2.79
CA ILE A 767 2.63 20.21 4.11
C ILE A 767 2.11 18.79 3.92
N LEU A 768 2.68 17.83 4.64
CA LEU A 768 2.37 16.39 4.53
C LEU A 768 1.56 15.84 5.71
N ALA A 769 1.76 16.38 6.93
CA ALA A 769 0.93 16.15 8.12
C ALA A 769 1.23 17.21 9.21
N GLU A 770 0.29 17.45 10.13
CA GLU A 770 0.45 18.37 11.26
C GLU A 770 -0.31 17.85 12.49
N ASP A 771 0.38 17.69 13.63
CA ASP A 771 -0.05 17.20 14.94
C ASP A 771 0.40 18.21 16.02
N GLU A 772 -0.25 18.26 17.19
CA GLU A 772 0.13 19.21 18.26
C GLU A 772 1.60 19.07 18.75
N ARG A 773 2.25 17.93 18.47
CA ARG A 773 3.66 17.64 18.76
C ARG A 773 4.59 17.87 17.57
N PHE A 774 4.12 17.78 16.32
CA PHE A 774 4.98 17.75 15.15
C PHE A 774 4.34 18.26 13.84
N ARG A 775 5.18 18.70 12.91
CA ARG A 775 4.79 19.05 11.53
C ARG A 775 5.69 18.32 10.54
N ALA A 776 5.10 17.65 9.57
CA ALA A 776 5.79 17.00 8.46
C ALA A 776 5.55 17.78 7.16
N VAL A 777 6.61 18.03 6.40
CA VAL A 777 6.59 18.75 5.13
C VAL A 777 7.54 18.11 4.12
N SER A 778 7.26 18.26 2.82
CA SER A 778 8.26 18.11 1.77
C SER A 778 8.92 19.47 1.51
N ARG A 779 10.23 19.50 1.27
CA ARG A 779 11.03 20.70 0.95
C ARG A 779 11.88 20.40 -0.28
N GLY A 780 11.33 20.63 -1.47
CA GLY A 780 11.87 20.04 -2.71
C GLY A 780 11.99 18.51 -2.55
N ASN A 781 13.21 17.98 -2.68
CA ASN A 781 13.48 16.54 -2.57
C ASN A 781 13.66 16.05 -1.11
N TYR A 782 13.29 16.83 -0.08
CA TYR A 782 13.50 16.45 1.33
C TYR A 782 12.22 16.31 2.13
N PHE A 783 11.98 15.11 2.67
CA PHE A 783 11.02 14.90 3.75
C PHE A 783 11.61 15.51 5.03
N CYS A 784 10.94 16.50 5.59
CA CYS A 784 11.35 17.19 6.80
C CYS A 784 10.23 17.08 7.86
N LEU A 785 10.60 16.59 9.03
CA LEU A 785 9.75 16.47 10.20
C LEU A 785 10.29 17.42 11.26
N SER A 786 9.45 18.27 11.85
CA SER A 786 9.79 19.26 12.87
C SER A 786 8.89 19.12 14.10
N ASP A 787 9.32 19.67 15.24
CA ASP A 787 8.51 19.72 16.45
C ASP A 787 7.51 20.89 16.44
N SER A 788 6.68 20.98 17.48
CA SER A 788 5.70 22.05 17.68
C SER A 788 6.31 23.45 17.93
N GLN A 789 7.63 23.59 17.94
CA GLN A 789 8.37 24.86 17.95
C GLN A 789 8.99 25.17 16.58
N GLY A 790 8.69 24.38 15.55
CA GLY A 790 9.22 24.53 14.18
C GLY A 790 10.66 24.05 14.02
N ARG A 791 11.23 23.37 15.02
CA ARG A 791 12.62 22.91 15.01
C ARG A 791 12.69 21.52 14.39
N THR A 792 13.54 21.32 13.40
CA THR A 792 13.66 20.03 12.70
C THR A 792 13.98 18.90 13.70
N VAL A 793 13.34 17.75 13.47
CA VAL A 793 13.35 16.50 14.25
C VAL A 793 13.97 15.36 13.44
N VAL A 794 13.59 15.24 12.17
CA VAL A 794 14.14 14.29 11.18
C VAL A 794 14.17 14.97 9.81
N LYS A 795 15.15 14.61 8.98
CA LYS A 795 15.26 15.03 7.57
C LYS A 795 15.79 13.89 6.72
N LEU A 796 15.06 13.53 5.67
CA LEU A 796 15.37 12.44 4.73
C LEU A 796 15.29 12.98 3.30
N LEU A 797 16.04 12.41 2.35
CA LEU A 797 15.81 12.68 0.93
C LEU A 797 14.67 11.77 0.45
N THR A 798 13.59 12.33 -0.08
CA THR A 798 12.48 11.57 -0.68
C THR A 798 12.93 10.92 -1.98
N GLY A 799 12.57 9.65 -2.20
CA GLY A 799 12.79 8.99 -3.49
C GLY A 799 11.76 9.32 -4.57
N TYR A 800 10.76 10.17 -4.27
CA TYR A 800 9.59 10.41 -5.13
C TYR A 800 9.60 11.74 -5.91
N MET A 801 10.49 12.68 -5.57
CA MET A 801 10.61 13.98 -6.24
C MET A 801 11.82 13.99 -7.18
N ALA A 802 11.57 13.86 -8.48
CA ALA A 802 12.60 13.80 -9.52
C ALA A 802 12.14 14.42 -10.87
N ASN A 803 11.16 15.35 -10.83
CA ASN A 803 10.47 15.87 -12.02
C ASN A 803 10.13 17.38 -11.97
N ASP A 804 10.65 18.13 -10.99
CA ASP A 804 10.65 19.61 -10.94
C ASP A 804 12.10 20.13 -11.01
#